data_AF-A0A4R1L5R9-F1
#
_entry.id   AF-A0A4R1L5R9-F1
#
_cell.length_a   1.000
_cell.length_b   1.000
_cell.length_c   1.000
_cell.angle_alpha   90.00
_cell.angle_beta   90.00
_cell.angle_gamma   90.00
#
_symmetry.space_group_name_H-M   'P 1'
#
loop_
_entity.id
_entity.type
_entity.pdbx_description
1 polymer ?
#
loop_
_entity_poly.entity_id
_entity_poly.type
_entity_poly.pdbx_seq_one_letter_code
_entity_poly.pdbx_strand_id
1 'polypeptide(L)'
;MLDISKPLNAAQAQTYHKLDYTSPTQSYYAQGDQVKGEWQGKLAESMGVSGEVSALEFSRLTEGQHPVTGEQMVRHRIATEYTNPDGSTTKAVAHRAGWDAMFAPTKSVSLTALVGGDDRIREAHRAAVTVALDELEKYTHARLGGNKPAEQTGRFLAAKFEHDTARPVDGYAAPQLHTHAVIFNVTQRADGATRALQEQPFFESQNFVTAVYQSELMYRLRSLGYEIEPGESGAPEIKSYSADYLKASSLRRERIKEEMEKRGVSGPEAAEIAARSTREKKHTMTPAEVLAAHRELAAEYGNQPQRIVAEARERAQTMSHNPDRVAHAREAVTYVRSSLYEREAVLDERLLLRDALRRGMGNTTYPQVRAEFEARQHRGDFLSVEAHKHASSPRFTTPETIAAERSNIDYVRAAKNTVQPIMSAEDAQRQAQSRDFLNDSQKRVIEEVLNSPDRIHGLEGRAGSGKTSVLSSIREGAEKSGYAVEGFAPTSRAAAQLREAGIEASTLQSFLARKADVSHEQQPRHLYMLDESSLASTKQMRDFLHKLQPQDRVLVIGDTAQHQGVDAGRPFQQMQEAGMRTAQLDRIMRQKDPALLKAVEHLAKSETEQGITLLQEQGRITEMPDRRDRIAAIAKDYAARPENTLVVSPDNKSRQEINEAIRAELLQTGKLKDDGKVFRTLSHRSDMTGADRTWAARYSVGDVVQYNTGSKELGIKRGSFTTVRAVDSKANLLTVERANGDVVAYDPRRLRGVNIFREQDREFATGDRIQFTAPLKESKVANRDLATIERIDEGKMTVRIDGKEKRTLTFDTEQVRQLDHGYAVTSHSSQGLTSERVLAHFDTEAPRGLVNTRLAYVAISRASHDAQIYTNDAARLGKRLATDISKTAAIDLSDHSKRSEVERAVSAFRENAPAMATSILQQNGRVHEYASSEHRLAAVALAYASQQDSVVVVAPDATERKELTQLIRDELRQQGRLSTESHQLPARVEQRFGNPRLAANYAAGDQIHYKVGNAELGIADNSAVTVLSVDAKANRLTVGSLDGNEASYNPALVRGLTNHAHVFREETRDISEGERIRFTATAQEFGIRKGVFATVERIGEDHSLTVRSDQGKSVALSEEQACHIDYGYTSDRVPQRGIERVIVSGDAAQLAQMQEGLARLSGQTRDLTLYTSDNQRMAQEKTMPGLEVPAPGVQPEIAPHISVPVPEIAVEAFSRGR
;
A
#
# COMPACT_ATOMS: atom_id res chain seq x y z
N MET A 1 2.07 -1.26 24.99
CA MET A 1 1.37 -0.35 24.08
C MET A 1 2.18 0.94 24.02
N LEU A 2 2.34 1.51 22.83
CA LEU A 2 2.90 2.85 22.65
C LEU A 2 1.75 3.84 22.42
N ASP A 3 1.77 4.93 23.16
CA ASP A 3 0.93 6.11 22.93
C ASP A 3 1.79 7.34 22.69
N ILE A 4 1.50 8.11 21.64
CA ILE A 4 2.26 9.33 21.28
C ILE A 4 1.36 10.53 21.54
N SER A 5 1.82 11.43 22.41
CA SER A 5 1.04 12.61 22.84
C SER A 5 0.80 13.61 21.71
N LYS A 6 -0.15 14.54 21.93
CA LYS A 6 -0.17 15.83 21.21
C LYS A 6 1.17 16.56 21.46
N PRO A 7 1.60 17.47 20.55
CA PRO A 7 2.89 18.16 20.69
C PRO A 7 2.96 18.95 22.00
N LEU A 8 4.09 18.80 22.70
CA LEU A 8 4.39 19.52 23.93
C LEU A 8 4.94 20.90 23.60
N ASN A 9 4.53 21.91 24.37
CA ASN A 9 5.25 23.20 24.39
C ASN A 9 6.41 23.16 25.40
N ALA A 10 7.33 24.12 25.31
CA ALA A 10 8.53 24.15 26.16
C ALA A 10 8.20 24.20 27.66
N ALA A 11 7.24 25.06 28.06
CA ALA A 11 6.80 25.18 29.45
C ALA A 11 6.20 23.87 29.99
N GLN A 12 5.40 23.16 29.19
CA GLN A 12 4.83 21.86 29.52
C GLN A 12 5.93 20.82 29.71
N ALA A 13 6.86 20.71 28.76
CA ALA A 13 7.96 19.75 28.82
C ALA A 13 8.87 19.99 30.04
N GLN A 14 9.23 21.25 30.32
CA GLN A 14 10.04 21.62 31.49
C GLN A 14 9.30 21.39 32.81
N THR A 15 7.99 21.68 32.84
CA THR A 15 7.15 21.42 34.02
C THR A 15 7.04 19.92 34.30
N TYR A 16 6.84 19.11 33.26
CA TYR A 16 6.86 17.64 33.38
C TYR A 16 8.23 17.15 33.89
N HIS A 17 9.33 17.66 33.34
CA HIS A 17 10.66 17.30 33.80
C HIS A 17 10.91 17.65 35.27
N LYS A 18 10.47 18.83 35.72
CA LYS A 18 10.65 19.28 37.10
C LYS A 18 9.72 18.57 38.10
N LEU A 19 8.47 18.34 37.73
CA LEU A 19 7.46 17.80 38.64
C LEU A 19 7.39 16.27 38.60
N ASP A 20 7.52 15.66 37.44
CA ASP A 20 7.24 14.24 37.22
C ASP A 20 8.54 13.42 37.01
N TYR A 21 9.62 13.99 36.45
CA TYR A 21 10.87 13.24 36.17
C TYR A 21 12.01 13.44 37.19
N THR A 22 12.16 14.63 37.77
CA THR A 22 13.28 14.92 38.72
C THR A 22 12.85 14.97 40.19
N SER A 23 11.56 14.77 40.50
CA SER A 23 11.08 14.77 41.88
C SER A 23 11.35 13.41 42.56
N PRO A 24 12.10 13.36 43.68
CA PRO A 24 12.40 12.12 44.40
C PRO A 24 11.18 11.45 45.07
N THR A 25 10.00 12.04 44.95
CA THR A 25 8.77 11.60 45.65
C THR A 25 7.90 10.63 44.84
N GLN A 26 8.31 10.21 43.63
CA GLN A 26 7.41 9.56 42.66
C GLN A 26 7.79 8.16 42.18
N SER A 27 9.00 7.67 42.47
CA SER A 27 9.36 6.26 42.27
C SER A 27 9.74 5.67 43.62
N TYR A 28 9.10 4.55 43.97
CA TYR A 28 9.30 3.95 45.29
C TYR A 28 10.37 2.85 45.32
N TYR A 29 10.84 2.42 44.15
CA TYR A 29 11.97 1.53 44.00
C TYR A 29 13.33 2.25 43.86
N ALA A 30 13.32 3.58 43.80
CA ALA A 30 14.55 4.35 43.86
C ALA A 30 15.07 4.38 45.31
N GLN A 31 15.92 3.41 45.67
CA GLN A 31 16.75 3.49 46.88
C GLN A 31 17.68 4.70 46.75
N GLY A 32 17.22 5.88 47.19
CA GLY A 32 18.07 7.02 47.52
C GLY A 32 18.49 7.97 46.40
N ASP A 33 18.12 7.77 45.12
CA ASP A 33 18.51 8.68 44.02
C ASP A 33 17.32 9.03 43.10
N GLN A 34 17.35 10.21 42.48
CA GLN A 34 16.35 10.69 41.50
C GLN A 34 16.06 9.65 40.39
N VAL A 35 14.90 9.72 39.73
CA VAL A 35 14.66 8.94 38.49
C VAL A 35 15.65 9.44 37.43
N LYS A 36 16.76 8.71 37.26
CA LYS A 36 17.82 9.06 36.31
C LYS A 36 17.32 8.76 34.90
N GLY A 37 17.08 9.83 34.13
CA GLY A 37 16.70 9.69 32.73
C GLY A 37 17.88 9.21 31.88
N GLU A 38 17.61 8.55 30.76
CA GLU A 38 18.64 8.06 29.83
C GLU A 38 18.44 8.66 28.42
N TRP A 39 19.52 9.14 27.81
CA TRP A 39 19.52 9.59 26.41
C TRP A 39 19.45 8.42 25.42
N GLN A 40 18.71 8.59 24.31
CA GLN A 40 18.69 7.66 23.19
C GLN A 40 18.54 8.39 21.84
N GLY A 41 19.11 7.79 20.79
CA GLY A 41 18.99 8.23 19.40
C GLY A 41 20.34 8.61 18.78
N LYS A 42 20.47 8.41 17.47
CA LYS A 42 21.70 8.73 16.72
C LYS A 42 22.06 10.20 16.77
N LEU A 43 21.05 11.08 16.86
CA LEU A 43 21.32 12.50 17.00
C LEU A 43 21.93 12.82 18.37
N ALA A 44 21.48 12.13 19.42
CA ALA A 44 22.05 12.24 20.76
C ALA A 44 23.55 11.89 20.76
N GLU A 45 23.89 10.74 20.17
CA GLU A 45 25.27 10.28 20.00
C GLU A 45 26.12 11.29 19.21
N SER A 46 25.60 11.78 18.08
CA SER A 46 26.31 12.75 17.24
C SER A 46 26.56 14.11 17.91
N MET A 47 25.72 14.47 18.90
CA MET A 47 25.84 15.71 19.68
C MET A 47 26.66 15.52 20.96
N GLY A 48 27.18 14.31 21.21
CA GLY A 48 27.97 13.98 22.39
C GLY A 48 27.17 13.91 23.68
N VAL A 49 25.84 13.76 23.62
CA VAL A 49 25.00 13.54 24.80
C VAL A 49 24.74 12.05 24.98
N SER A 50 25.14 11.50 26.13
CA SER A 50 25.00 10.10 26.48
C SER A 50 24.89 9.93 27.99
N GLY A 51 24.36 8.80 28.45
CA GLY A 51 24.18 8.55 29.88
C GLY A 51 23.00 9.30 30.48
N GLU A 52 23.19 9.86 31.67
CA GLU A 52 22.14 10.49 32.47
C GLU A 52 21.68 11.82 31.89
N VAL A 53 20.36 12.06 31.88
CA VAL A 53 19.74 13.27 31.36
C VAL A 53 19.98 14.45 32.32
N SER A 54 20.76 15.45 31.89
CA SER A 54 20.95 16.70 32.63
C SER A 54 19.77 17.65 32.46
N ALA A 55 19.37 18.33 33.54
CA ALA A 55 18.32 19.35 33.50
C ALA A 55 18.62 20.50 32.54
N LEU A 56 19.89 20.89 32.40
CA LEU A 56 20.31 21.96 31.49
C LEU A 56 20.20 21.53 30.03
N GLU A 57 20.67 20.32 29.71
CA GLU A 57 20.60 19.74 28.37
C GLU A 57 19.13 19.57 27.94
N PHE A 58 18.31 19.00 28.82
CA PHE A 58 16.87 18.83 28.60
C PHE A 58 16.20 20.18 28.33
N SER A 59 16.46 21.20 29.17
CA SER A 59 15.89 22.54 29.00
C SER A 59 16.27 23.15 27.65
N ARG A 60 17.55 23.09 27.25
CA ARG A 60 18.01 23.63 25.96
C ARG A 60 17.32 22.97 24.78
N LEU A 61 17.18 21.65 24.82
CA LEU A 61 16.51 20.90 23.77
C LEU A 61 15.01 21.22 23.66
N THR A 62 14.32 21.49 24.78
CA THR A 62 12.91 21.94 24.74
C THR A 62 12.74 23.27 24.00
N GLU A 63 13.76 24.12 24.01
CA GLU A 63 13.79 25.40 23.30
C GLU A 63 14.34 25.28 21.86
N GLY A 64 14.66 24.07 21.41
CA GLY A 64 15.24 23.82 20.09
C GLY A 64 16.70 24.26 19.97
N GLN A 65 17.43 24.28 21.09
CA GLN A 65 18.85 24.64 21.17
C GLN A 65 19.74 23.40 21.35
N HIS A 66 20.98 23.49 20.86
CA HIS A 66 21.97 22.44 21.00
C HIS A 66 22.28 22.18 22.49
N PRO A 67 22.27 20.92 22.96
CA PRO A 67 22.35 20.61 24.39
C PRO A 67 23.66 21.08 25.03
N VAL A 68 24.78 20.95 24.30
CA VAL A 68 26.12 21.38 24.77
C VAL A 68 26.43 22.86 24.47
N THR A 69 26.36 23.29 23.21
CA THR A 69 26.78 24.65 22.79
C THR A 69 25.74 25.74 23.02
N GLY A 70 24.45 25.40 23.12
CA GLY A 70 23.35 26.36 23.21
C GLY A 70 22.97 27.04 21.89
N GLU A 71 23.59 26.64 20.77
CA GLU A 71 23.27 27.19 19.44
C GLU A 71 21.82 26.86 19.03
N GLN A 72 21.12 27.80 18.40
CA GLN A 72 19.74 27.59 17.97
C GLN A 72 19.68 26.65 16.75
N MET A 73 19.10 25.46 16.91
CA MET A 73 18.98 24.46 15.84
C MET A 73 17.65 24.57 15.08
N VAL A 74 16.58 24.95 15.77
CA VAL A 74 15.25 25.09 15.17
C VAL A 74 14.68 26.45 15.52
N ARG A 75 14.16 27.20 14.54
CA ARG A 75 13.66 28.56 14.76
C ARG A 75 12.50 28.56 15.76
N HIS A 76 12.72 29.16 16.93
CA HIS A 76 11.68 29.42 17.91
C HIS A 76 10.65 30.40 17.33
N ARG A 77 9.36 30.03 17.36
CA ARG A 77 8.24 30.89 16.94
C ARG A 77 7.39 31.25 18.15
N ILE A 78 7.32 32.54 18.44
CA ILE A 78 6.38 33.11 19.41
C ILE A 78 5.00 33.11 18.75
N ALA A 79 3.98 32.63 19.47
CA ALA A 79 2.62 32.62 18.96
C ALA A 79 2.09 34.06 18.83
N THR A 80 1.91 34.53 17.60
CA THR A 80 1.17 35.77 17.32
C THR A 80 -0.29 35.43 16.98
N GLU A 81 -1.23 36.12 17.64
CA GLU A 81 -2.64 36.02 17.30
C GLU A 81 -2.91 36.90 16.07
N TYR A 82 -3.53 36.33 15.04
CA TYR A 82 -4.00 37.10 13.88
C TYR A 82 -5.51 36.95 13.76
N THR A 83 -6.18 38.08 13.65
CA THR A 83 -7.61 38.14 13.35
C THR A 83 -7.77 37.99 11.84
N ASN A 84 -8.45 36.94 11.42
CA ASN A 84 -8.82 36.71 10.03
C ASN A 84 -9.85 37.77 9.57
N PRO A 85 -10.02 37.98 8.26
CA PRO A 85 -11.01 38.92 7.71
C PRO A 85 -12.46 38.62 8.10
N ASP A 86 -12.76 37.39 8.53
CA ASP A 86 -14.07 36.93 9.00
C ASP A 86 -14.33 37.18 10.50
N GLY A 87 -13.39 37.84 11.20
CA GLY A 87 -13.47 38.10 12.63
C GLY A 87 -13.02 36.94 13.52
N SER A 88 -12.64 35.78 12.95
CA SER A 88 -12.08 34.66 13.72
C SER A 88 -10.63 34.92 14.11
N THR A 89 -10.26 34.64 15.35
CA THR A 89 -8.87 34.72 15.82
C THR A 89 -8.18 33.38 15.60
N THR A 90 -7.19 33.34 14.70
CA THR A 90 -6.32 32.17 14.56
C THR A 90 -5.08 32.38 15.42
N LYS A 91 -4.95 31.58 16.49
CA LYS A 91 -3.69 31.54 17.26
C LYS A 91 -2.61 30.90 16.40
N ALA A 92 -1.53 31.62 16.08
CA ALA A 92 -0.40 31.00 15.41
C ALA A 92 0.17 29.84 16.26
N VAL A 93 0.62 28.78 15.57
CA VAL A 93 1.20 27.60 16.21
C VAL A 93 2.45 28.01 17.00
N ALA A 94 2.39 27.89 18.33
CA ALA A 94 3.52 28.12 19.23
C ALA A 94 4.67 27.12 18.95
N HIS A 95 5.88 27.48 19.39
CA HIS A 95 7.04 26.57 19.38
C HIS A 95 6.68 25.21 20.01
N ARG A 96 6.94 24.13 19.27
CA ARG A 96 6.75 22.76 19.73
C ARG A 96 8.09 22.24 20.22
N ALA A 97 8.15 21.85 21.49
CA ALA A 97 9.33 21.28 22.12
C ALA A 97 9.58 19.83 21.69
N GLY A 98 8.50 19.07 21.48
CA GLY A 98 8.61 17.64 21.14
C GLY A 98 7.30 16.88 21.31
N TRP A 99 7.40 15.56 21.40
CA TRP A 99 6.31 14.62 21.63
C TRP A 99 6.71 13.63 22.72
N ASP A 100 5.76 13.19 23.54
CA ASP A 100 5.99 12.14 24.52
C ASP A 100 5.48 10.80 23.97
N ALA A 101 6.39 9.84 23.86
CA ALA A 101 6.12 8.46 23.48
C ALA A 101 6.08 7.59 24.75
N MET A 102 4.89 7.29 25.24
CA MET A 102 4.68 6.51 26.46
C MET A 102 4.54 5.02 26.13
N PHE A 103 5.44 4.20 26.67
CA PHE A 103 5.41 2.75 26.58
C PHE A 103 4.91 2.13 27.88
N ALA A 104 3.81 1.37 27.83
CA ALA A 104 3.28 0.66 28.98
C ALA A 104 3.03 -0.83 28.65
N PRO A 105 3.51 -1.78 29.47
CA PRO A 105 3.12 -3.17 29.38
C PRO A 105 1.70 -3.36 29.94
N THR A 106 1.20 -4.58 29.91
CA THR A 106 -0.10 -4.94 30.49
C THR A 106 -0.05 -4.85 32.02
N LYS A 107 -1.25 -4.89 32.63
CA LYS A 107 -1.35 -4.78 34.08
C LYS A 107 -0.74 -6.00 34.79
N SER A 108 -0.94 -7.21 34.24
CA SER A 108 -0.34 -8.44 34.75
C SER A 108 1.19 -8.37 34.79
N VAL A 109 1.83 -7.83 33.75
CA VAL A 109 3.29 -7.60 33.70
C VAL A 109 3.72 -6.56 34.73
N SER A 110 3.00 -5.44 34.85
CA SER A 110 3.30 -4.40 35.85
C SER A 110 3.23 -4.92 37.28
N LEU A 111 2.20 -5.71 37.61
CA LEU A 111 2.03 -6.32 38.95
C LEU A 111 3.16 -7.31 39.24
N THR A 112 3.50 -8.16 38.28
CA THR A 112 4.57 -9.15 38.43
C THR A 112 5.93 -8.47 38.66
N ALA A 113 6.23 -7.41 37.90
CA ALA A 113 7.47 -6.65 38.04
C ALA A 113 7.56 -5.95 39.41
N LEU A 114 6.52 -5.19 39.75
CA LEU A 114 6.58 -4.23 40.85
C LEU A 114 6.16 -4.83 42.21
N VAL A 115 5.07 -5.59 42.23
CA VAL A 115 4.53 -6.22 43.44
C VAL A 115 5.21 -7.57 43.69
N GLY A 116 5.41 -8.35 42.61
CA GLY A 116 6.18 -9.58 42.65
C GLY A 116 7.68 -9.37 42.88
N GLY A 117 8.20 -8.16 42.61
CA GLY A 117 9.59 -7.78 42.88
C GLY A 117 10.62 -8.47 41.97
N ASP A 118 10.28 -8.66 40.68
CA ASP A 118 11.19 -9.27 39.71
C ASP A 118 11.78 -8.23 38.75
N ASP A 119 12.95 -7.67 39.10
CA ASP A 119 13.64 -6.65 38.31
C ASP A 119 14.02 -7.11 36.90
N ARG A 120 14.13 -8.43 36.65
CA ARG A 120 14.36 -9.00 35.31
C ARG A 120 13.26 -8.60 34.31
N ILE A 121 12.02 -8.38 34.80
CA ILE A 121 10.93 -7.88 33.96
C ILE A 121 11.14 -6.41 33.60
N ARG A 122 11.66 -5.59 34.51
CA ARG A 122 11.95 -4.18 34.24
C ARG A 122 13.07 -4.05 33.21
N GLU A 123 14.12 -4.85 33.34
CA GLU A 123 15.17 -4.95 32.33
C GLU A 123 14.62 -5.37 30.97
N ALA A 124 13.73 -6.37 30.94
CA ALA A 124 13.05 -6.79 29.73
C ALA A 124 12.20 -5.67 29.10
N HIS A 125 11.48 -4.90 29.93
CA HIS A 125 10.71 -3.72 29.50
C HIS A 125 11.61 -2.64 28.92
N ARG A 126 12.68 -2.23 29.62
CA ARG A 126 13.64 -1.23 29.13
C ARG A 126 14.26 -1.64 27.79
N ALA A 127 14.70 -2.88 27.68
CA ALA A 127 15.27 -3.40 26.44
C ALA A 127 14.26 -3.38 25.29
N ALA A 128 13.00 -3.75 25.56
CA ALA A 128 11.93 -3.67 24.56
C ALA A 128 11.61 -2.22 24.14
N VAL A 129 11.64 -1.26 25.07
CA VAL A 129 11.49 0.17 24.77
C VAL A 129 12.62 0.67 23.89
N THR A 130 13.88 0.32 24.21
CA THR A 130 15.05 0.70 23.41
C THR A 130 14.91 0.22 21.97
N VAL A 131 14.63 -1.08 21.75
CA VAL A 131 14.44 -1.66 20.41
C VAL A 131 13.30 -0.96 19.65
N ALA A 132 12.19 -0.65 20.33
CA ALA A 132 11.06 0.00 19.70
C ALA A 132 11.39 1.45 19.28
N LEU A 133 12.14 2.19 20.10
CA LEU A 133 12.60 3.55 19.79
C LEU A 133 13.62 3.57 18.65
N ASP A 134 14.54 2.60 18.59
CA ASP A 134 15.49 2.46 17.48
C ASP A 134 14.78 2.28 16.13
N GLU A 135 13.65 1.55 16.14
CA GLU A 135 12.82 1.40 14.94
C GLU A 135 11.98 2.62 14.63
N LEU A 136 11.46 3.33 15.64
CA LEU A 136 10.76 4.60 15.43
C LEU A 136 11.68 5.65 14.80
N GLU A 137 12.95 5.70 15.23
CA GLU A 137 13.94 6.64 14.72
C GLU A 137 14.08 6.59 13.20
N LYS A 138 14.04 5.39 12.61
CA LYS A 138 14.20 5.18 11.16
C LYS A 138 13.16 5.94 10.33
N TYR A 139 11.97 6.16 10.86
CA TYR A 139 10.89 6.87 10.19
C TYR A 139 10.83 8.37 10.54
N THR A 140 11.90 8.90 11.14
CA THR A 140 12.03 10.33 11.42
C THR A 140 12.23 11.13 10.14
N HIS A 141 11.48 12.22 9.98
CA HIS A 141 11.56 13.10 8.81
C HIS A 141 11.74 14.57 9.22
N ALA A 142 12.54 15.30 8.44
CA ALA A 142 12.70 16.75 8.51
C ALA A 142 11.60 17.47 7.72
N ARG A 143 11.03 18.51 8.34
CA ARG A 143 10.11 19.44 7.67
C ARG A 143 10.91 20.47 6.85
N LEU A 144 10.68 20.52 5.53
CA LEU A 144 11.40 21.43 4.62
C LEU A 144 10.66 22.74 4.31
N GLY A 145 9.34 22.81 4.52
CA GLY A 145 8.53 24.01 4.26
C GLY A 145 8.30 24.31 2.77
N GLY A 146 7.39 25.26 2.46
CA GLY A 146 7.17 25.77 1.09
C GLY A 146 6.74 24.73 0.06
N ASN A 147 5.69 23.94 0.35
CA ASN A 147 5.20 22.80 -0.46
C ASN A 147 6.25 21.71 -0.79
N LYS A 148 7.46 21.78 -0.24
CA LYS A 148 8.47 20.72 -0.38
C LYS A 148 8.10 19.51 0.49
N PRO A 149 8.28 18.28 -0.02
CA PRO A 149 8.03 17.08 0.77
C PRO A 149 8.97 16.99 1.97
N ALA A 150 8.54 16.27 3.00
CA ALA A 150 9.40 15.96 4.13
C ALA A 150 10.53 15.03 3.69
N GLU A 151 11.72 15.20 4.28
CA GLU A 151 12.90 14.40 3.95
C GLU A 151 13.17 13.42 5.08
N GLN A 152 13.32 12.14 4.76
CA GLN A 152 13.66 11.12 5.76
C GLN A 152 15.09 11.33 6.26
N THR A 153 15.25 11.52 7.57
CA THR A 153 16.56 11.74 8.20
C THR A 153 17.03 10.54 8.99
N GLY A 154 16.10 9.75 9.54
CA GLY A 154 16.43 8.57 10.35
C GLY A 154 17.24 8.90 11.60
N ARG A 155 17.09 10.11 12.15
CA ARG A 155 17.86 10.63 13.29
C ARG A 155 16.95 11.44 14.20
N PHE A 156 16.85 11.05 15.45
CA PHE A 156 16.15 11.83 16.47
C PHE A 156 16.95 11.88 17.78
N LEU A 157 16.45 12.66 18.73
CA LEU A 157 17.00 12.74 20.07
C LEU A 157 15.84 12.55 21.05
N ALA A 158 15.97 11.58 21.95
CA ALA A 158 14.95 11.24 22.93
C ALA A 158 15.52 11.10 24.35
N ALA A 159 14.75 11.54 25.35
CA ALA A 159 15.05 11.31 26.76
C ALA A 159 14.04 10.33 27.37
N LYS A 160 14.51 9.23 27.97
CA LYS A 160 13.67 8.18 28.56
C LYS A 160 13.58 8.33 30.07
N PHE A 161 12.38 8.20 30.63
CA PHE A 161 12.12 8.18 32.07
C PHE A 161 11.20 7.01 32.41
N GLU A 162 11.64 6.11 33.28
CA GLU A 162 10.84 4.95 33.73
C GLU A 162 10.11 5.28 35.04
N HIS A 163 8.81 4.98 35.07
CA HIS A 163 7.92 5.17 36.21
C HIS A 163 7.28 3.84 36.63
N ASP A 164 6.86 3.75 37.89
CA ASP A 164 6.33 2.54 38.54
C ASP A 164 4.89 2.68 39.09
N THR A 165 4.32 3.89 39.11
CA THR A 165 2.98 4.15 39.66
C THR A 165 2.08 4.91 38.69
N ALA A 166 0.79 4.57 38.72
CA ALA A 166 -0.25 5.42 38.16
C ALA A 166 -0.47 6.64 39.07
N ARG A 167 -1.03 7.71 38.52
CA ARG A 167 -1.50 8.84 39.35
C ARG A 167 -2.55 8.34 40.37
N PRO A 168 -2.48 8.76 41.64
CA PRO A 168 -3.34 8.25 42.70
C PRO A 168 -4.81 8.55 42.46
N VAL A 169 -5.65 7.65 42.95
CA VAL A 169 -7.11 7.73 43.00
C VAL A 169 -7.53 7.41 44.43
N ASP A 170 -8.21 8.34 45.10
CA ASP A 170 -8.63 8.21 46.50
C ASP A 170 -7.45 7.89 47.44
N GLY A 171 -6.28 8.50 47.16
CA GLY A 171 -5.05 8.28 47.91
C GLY A 171 -4.23 7.05 47.52
N TYR A 172 -4.76 6.12 46.73
CA TYR A 172 -4.04 4.91 46.29
C TYR A 172 -3.36 5.08 44.92
N ALA A 173 -2.04 4.93 44.86
CA ALA A 173 -1.25 5.02 43.63
C ALA A 173 -1.01 3.64 43.01
N ALA A 174 -1.94 3.16 42.17
CA ALA A 174 -1.88 1.80 41.64
C ALA A 174 -0.57 1.45 40.88
N PRO A 175 -0.04 0.22 40.95
CA PRO A 175 1.22 -0.15 40.30
C PRO A 175 1.12 -0.07 38.78
N GLN A 176 1.95 0.72 38.12
CA GLN A 176 1.95 0.84 36.66
C GLN A 176 3.37 1.08 36.16
N LEU A 177 4.01 0.03 35.66
CA LEU A 177 5.29 0.16 34.98
C LEU A 177 5.06 0.89 33.66
N HIS A 178 5.77 1.96 33.37
CA HIS A 178 5.72 2.63 32.07
C HIS A 178 6.98 3.47 31.84
N THR A 179 7.27 3.79 30.58
CA THR A 179 8.41 4.64 30.20
C THR A 179 7.92 5.78 29.34
N HIS A 180 8.21 7.01 29.73
CA HIS A 180 8.03 8.21 28.92
C HIS A 180 9.29 8.45 28.11
N ALA A 181 9.18 8.53 26.79
CA ALA A 181 10.28 8.89 25.90
C ALA A 181 9.97 10.23 25.23
N VAL A 182 10.58 11.30 25.73
CA VAL A 182 10.40 12.66 25.19
C VAL A 182 11.28 12.81 23.96
N ILE A 183 10.66 12.79 22.77
CA ILE A 183 11.30 13.00 21.48
C ILE A 183 11.30 14.50 21.16
N PHE A 184 12.48 15.10 21.08
CA PHE A 184 12.61 16.53 20.86
C PHE A 184 12.38 16.91 19.40
N ASN A 185 11.81 18.09 19.16
CA ASN A 185 11.45 18.58 17.82
C ASN A 185 12.66 19.08 17.00
N VAL A 186 13.66 18.22 16.85
CA VAL A 186 14.85 18.46 16.04
C VAL A 186 15.30 17.18 15.35
N THR A 187 15.74 17.34 14.11
CA THR A 187 16.47 16.33 13.36
C THR A 187 17.57 17.01 12.55
N GLN A 188 18.58 16.21 12.16
CA GLN A 188 19.61 16.63 11.23
C GLN A 188 19.45 15.93 9.88
N ARG A 189 19.58 16.70 8.81
CA ARG A 189 19.57 16.22 7.41
C ARG A 189 20.94 15.68 7.01
N ALA A 190 21.01 15.03 5.84
CA ALA A 190 22.27 14.48 5.32
C ALA A 190 23.34 15.57 5.05
N ASP A 191 22.91 16.79 4.74
CA ASP A 191 23.78 17.97 4.56
C ASP A 191 24.26 18.61 5.87
N GLY A 192 23.93 18.02 7.02
CA GLY A 192 24.27 18.52 8.34
C GLY A 192 23.33 19.61 8.88
N ALA A 193 22.39 20.12 8.06
CA ALA A 193 21.46 21.15 8.49
C ALA A 193 20.40 20.60 9.44
N THR A 194 20.11 21.35 10.50
CA THR A 194 19.07 21.02 11.47
C THR A 194 17.70 21.57 11.03
N ARG A 195 16.65 20.79 11.31
CA ARG A 195 15.25 21.12 10.98
C ARG A 195 14.31 20.59 12.06
N ALA A 196 13.11 21.17 12.10
CA ALA A 196 12.00 20.64 12.89
C ALA A 196 11.54 19.28 12.33
N LEU A 197 10.98 18.46 13.20
CA LEU A 197 10.39 17.17 12.83
C LEU A 197 9.07 17.36 12.08
N GLN A 198 8.82 16.46 11.13
CA GLN A 198 7.49 16.24 10.56
C GLN A 198 6.75 15.23 11.44
N GLU A 199 5.55 15.57 11.90
CA GLU A 199 4.79 14.81 12.90
C GLU A 199 4.09 13.58 12.33
N GLN A 200 3.64 13.66 11.08
CA GLN A 200 2.78 12.63 10.47
C GLN A 200 3.43 11.23 10.45
N PRO A 201 4.72 11.06 10.09
CA PRO A 201 5.40 9.76 10.11
C PRO A 201 5.40 9.06 11.49
N PHE A 202 5.41 9.79 12.61
CA PHE A 202 5.37 9.19 13.95
C PHE A 202 4.04 8.51 14.21
N PHE A 203 2.94 9.21 13.97
CA PHE A 203 1.60 8.67 14.17
C PHE A 203 1.29 7.49 13.23
N GLU A 204 1.78 7.55 11.99
CA GLU A 204 1.67 6.43 11.03
C GLU A 204 2.48 5.20 11.48
N SER A 205 3.55 5.40 12.26
CA SER A 205 4.43 4.32 12.74
C SER A 205 4.01 3.72 14.09
N GLN A 206 3.14 4.39 14.85
CA GLN A 206 2.77 4.02 16.23
C GLN A 206 2.32 2.56 16.39
N ASN A 207 1.48 2.07 15.48
CA ASN A 207 0.99 0.70 15.51
C ASN A 207 2.07 -0.34 15.22
N PHE A 208 3.00 -0.03 14.32
CA PHE A 208 4.14 -0.89 14.02
C PHE A 208 5.10 -0.94 15.21
N VAL A 209 5.47 0.21 15.76
CA VAL A 209 6.37 0.29 16.92
C VAL A 209 5.76 -0.34 18.16
N THR A 210 4.45 -0.24 18.34
CA THR A 210 3.72 -0.99 19.38
C THR A 210 3.92 -2.50 19.23
N ALA A 211 3.83 -3.03 18.00
CA ALA A 211 4.03 -4.46 17.74
C ALA A 211 5.48 -4.90 17.97
N VAL A 212 6.46 -4.05 17.62
CA VAL A 212 7.89 -4.29 17.94
C VAL A 212 8.08 -4.41 19.45
N TYR A 213 7.62 -3.40 20.20
CA TYR A 213 7.70 -3.41 21.67
C TYR A 213 7.03 -4.65 22.29
N GLN A 214 5.79 -4.96 21.87
CA GLN A 214 5.03 -6.10 22.40
C GLN A 214 5.70 -7.44 22.09
N SER A 215 6.19 -7.62 20.85
CA SER A 215 6.86 -8.86 20.43
C SER A 215 8.16 -9.07 21.19
N GLU A 216 8.96 -8.02 21.35
CA GLU A 216 10.23 -8.08 22.07
C GLU A 216 10.03 -8.35 23.56
N LEU A 217 9.07 -7.65 24.20
CA LEU A 217 8.73 -7.89 25.59
C LEU A 217 8.21 -9.31 25.82
N MET A 218 7.30 -9.79 24.97
CA MET A 218 6.74 -11.13 25.05
C MET A 218 7.83 -12.21 24.94
N TYR A 219 8.75 -12.05 23.99
CA TYR A 219 9.88 -12.96 23.82
C TYR A 219 10.78 -13.01 25.06
N ARG A 220 11.12 -11.85 25.63
CA ARG A 220 11.96 -11.75 26.83
C ARG A 220 11.29 -12.37 28.05
N LEU A 221 10.02 -12.06 28.28
CA LEU A 221 9.24 -12.64 29.37
C LEU A 221 9.14 -14.18 29.26
N ARG A 222 8.93 -14.73 28.05
CA ARG A 222 8.96 -16.18 27.85
C ARG A 222 10.33 -16.79 28.16
N SER A 223 11.40 -16.10 27.77
CA SER A 223 12.77 -16.52 28.07
C SER A 223 13.07 -16.51 29.57
N LEU A 224 12.33 -15.72 30.35
CA LEU A 224 12.37 -15.69 31.82
C LEU A 224 11.48 -16.75 32.49
N GLY A 225 10.80 -17.61 31.73
CA GLY A 225 9.94 -18.69 32.23
C GLY A 225 8.48 -18.30 32.50
N TYR A 226 8.05 -17.12 32.08
CA TYR A 226 6.65 -16.70 32.21
C TYR A 226 5.77 -17.34 31.14
N GLU A 227 4.61 -17.84 31.56
CA GLU A 227 3.55 -18.24 30.63
C GLU A 227 2.74 -17.02 30.18
N ILE A 228 2.66 -16.82 28.87
CA ILE A 228 2.07 -15.62 28.29
C ILE A 228 1.04 -15.98 27.25
N GLU A 229 -0.09 -15.30 27.29
CA GLU A 229 -1.11 -15.29 26.25
C GLU A 229 -1.25 -13.90 25.60
N PRO A 230 -1.62 -13.83 24.32
CA PRO A 230 -1.91 -12.55 23.68
C PRO A 230 -3.26 -12.01 24.16
N GLY A 231 -3.28 -10.82 24.74
CA GLY A 231 -4.52 -10.08 25.03
C GLY A 231 -5.20 -9.53 23.78
N GLU A 232 -6.31 -8.81 23.94
CA GLU A 232 -7.17 -8.30 22.83
C GLU A 232 -6.41 -7.49 21.76
N SER A 233 -5.32 -6.80 22.14
CA SER A 233 -4.51 -5.98 21.23
C SER A 233 -3.19 -6.64 20.79
N GLY A 234 -3.01 -7.93 21.09
CA GLY A 234 -1.73 -8.64 20.92
C GLY A 234 -0.70 -8.35 22.01
N ALA A 235 -1.07 -7.60 23.05
CA ALA A 235 -0.21 -7.31 24.18
C ALA A 235 0.07 -8.57 25.01
N PRO A 236 1.28 -8.73 25.60
CA PRO A 236 1.58 -9.89 26.44
C PRO A 236 0.83 -9.82 27.77
N GLU A 237 -0.04 -10.78 28.03
CA GLU A 237 -0.68 -11.00 29.34
C GLU A 237 -0.05 -12.21 30.02
N ILE A 238 0.42 -12.05 31.26
CA ILE A 238 0.93 -13.17 32.06
C ILE A 238 -0.27 -13.97 32.58
N LYS A 239 -0.22 -15.30 32.43
CA LYS A 239 -1.29 -16.20 32.89
C LYS A 239 -1.40 -16.25 34.42
N SER A 240 -2.50 -16.85 34.90
CA SER A 240 -2.74 -17.15 36.32
C SER A 240 -3.13 -15.96 37.20
N TYR A 241 -3.45 -14.81 36.60
CA TYR A 241 -4.09 -13.69 37.26
C TYR A 241 -5.62 -13.80 37.24
N SER A 242 -6.29 -13.57 38.37
CA SER A 242 -7.77 -13.48 38.39
C SER A 242 -8.27 -12.15 37.83
N ALA A 243 -9.40 -12.17 37.11
CA ALA A 243 -10.00 -10.97 36.54
C ALA A 243 -10.34 -9.92 37.62
N ASP A 244 -10.83 -10.38 38.78
CA ASP A 244 -11.17 -9.52 39.92
C ASP A 244 -9.94 -8.78 40.47
N TYR A 245 -8.78 -9.45 40.57
CA TYR A 245 -7.57 -8.81 41.07
C TYR A 245 -7.01 -7.78 40.08
N LEU A 246 -7.03 -8.09 38.77
CA LEU A 246 -6.65 -7.14 37.73
C LEU A 246 -7.55 -5.89 37.73
N LYS A 247 -8.86 -6.07 37.98
CA LYS A 247 -9.83 -4.97 38.10
C LYS A 247 -9.58 -4.15 39.36
N ALA A 248 -9.43 -4.77 40.52
CA ALA A 248 -9.15 -4.12 41.80
C ALA A 248 -7.85 -3.30 41.75
N SER A 249 -6.85 -3.79 41.03
CA SER A 249 -5.57 -3.10 40.84
C SER A 249 -5.63 -1.95 39.82
N SER A 250 -6.77 -1.67 39.18
CA SER A 250 -6.91 -0.75 38.04
C SER A 250 -7.95 0.37 38.22
N LEU A 251 -8.15 0.85 39.46
CA LEU A 251 -9.17 1.85 39.87
C LEU A 251 -9.25 3.10 38.96
N ARG A 252 -8.11 3.63 38.50
CA ARG A 252 -8.05 4.81 37.61
C ARG A 252 -8.74 4.59 36.26
N ARG A 253 -8.58 3.39 35.69
CA ARG A 253 -9.17 3.06 34.39
C ARG A 253 -10.70 2.96 34.48
N GLU A 254 -11.19 2.38 35.59
CA GLU A 254 -12.63 2.31 35.87
C GLU A 254 -13.22 3.71 36.04
N ARG A 255 -12.58 4.60 36.81
CA ARG A 255 -13.07 5.98 37.00
C ARG A 255 -13.13 6.79 35.69
N ILE A 256 -12.14 6.64 34.81
CA ILE A 256 -12.18 7.28 33.47
C ILE A 256 -13.34 6.70 32.65
N LYS A 257 -13.52 5.38 32.66
CA LYS A 257 -14.61 4.72 31.94
C LYS A 257 -15.98 5.17 32.44
N GLU A 258 -16.18 5.21 33.76
CA GLU A 258 -17.41 5.70 34.39
C GLU A 258 -17.67 7.18 34.05
N GLU A 259 -16.65 8.04 34.07
CA GLU A 259 -16.79 9.45 33.72
C GLU A 259 -17.13 9.65 32.23
N MET A 260 -16.52 8.85 31.35
CA MET A 260 -16.86 8.83 29.93
C MET A 260 -18.30 8.35 29.71
N GLU A 261 -18.72 7.29 30.41
CA GLU A 261 -20.10 6.77 30.38
C GLU A 261 -21.12 7.81 30.89
N LYS A 262 -20.82 8.49 32.01
CA LYS A 262 -21.65 9.57 32.57
C LYS A 262 -21.81 10.75 31.62
N ARG A 263 -20.74 11.10 30.91
CA ARG A 263 -20.76 12.20 29.93
C ARG A 263 -21.29 11.78 28.56
N GLY A 264 -21.57 10.50 28.34
CA GLY A 264 -22.04 9.96 27.06
C GLY A 264 -21.00 10.00 25.94
N VAL A 265 -19.77 10.41 26.23
CA VAL A 265 -18.70 10.60 25.24
C VAL A 265 -17.84 9.36 25.12
N SER A 266 -17.37 9.08 23.91
CA SER A 266 -16.47 7.96 23.63
C SER A 266 -15.33 8.41 22.71
N GLY A 267 -14.18 7.74 22.79
CA GLY A 267 -13.01 8.04 21.97
C GLY A 267 -11.80 8.59 22.75
N PRO A 268 -10.63 8.69 22.10
CA PRO A 268 -9.37 9.03 22.77
C PRO A 268 -9.36 10.44 23.37
N GLU A 269 -9.96 11.42 22.70
CA GLU A 269 -10.00 12.81 23.16
C GLU A 269 -10.95 12.98 24.36
N ALA A 270 -12.09 12.30 24.33
CA ALA A 270 -13.01 12.21 25.46
C ALA A 270 -12.36 11.55 26.69
N ALA A 271 -11.59 10.47 26.47
CA ALA A 271 -10.82 9.82 27.53
C ALA A 271 -9.76 10.75 28.14
N GLU A 272 -9.07 11.55 27.31
CA GLU A 272 -8.10 12.55 27.78
C GLU A 272 -8.77 13.64 28.63
N ILE A 273 -9.94 14.14 28.20
CA ILE A 273 -10.71 15.15 28.95
C ILE A 273 -11.21 14.58 30.27
N ALA A 274 -11.78 13.38 30.26
CA ALA A 274 -12.24 12.68 31.46
C ALA A 274 -11.08 12.40 32.44
N ALA A 275 -9.90 12.03 31.92
CA ALA A 275 -8.70 11.83 32.72
C ALA A 275 -8.18 13.13 33.35
N ARG A 276 -8.39 14.29 32.70
CA ARG A 276 -8.05 15.62 33.24
C ARG A 276 -9.04 16.12 34.27
N SER A 277 -10.34 15.84 34.10
CA SER A 277 -11.39 16.29 35.04
C SER A 277 -11.44 15.46 36.32
N THR A 278 -11.12 14.18 36.26
CA THR A 278 -11.03 13.27 37.42
C THR A 278 -9.70 13.39 38.19
N ARG A 279 -8.93 14.46 37.93
CA ARG A 279 -7.58 14.64 38.45
C ARG A 279 -7.59 15.13 39.91
N GLU A 280 -7.24 14.25 40.83
CA GLU A 280 -6.95 14.62 42.23
C GLU A 280 -5.57 15.28 42.38
N LYS A 281 -5.43 16.13 43.40
CA LYS A 281 -4.12 16.70 43.79
C LYS A 281 -3.25 15.59 44.39
N LYS A 282 -1.97 15.56 44.02
CA LYS A 282 -1.03 14.52 44.51
C LYS A 282 -0.93 14.58 46.04
N HIS A 283 -1.25 13.47 46.71
CA HIS A 283 -0.99 13.26 48.14
C HIS A 283 0.29 12.44 48.29
N THR A 284 1.17 12.82 49.21
CA THR A 284 2.55 12.32 49.31
C THR A 284 2.60 11.13 50.28
N MET A 285 2.27 9.93 49.81
CA MET A 285 2.65 8.70 50.51
C MET A 285 4.14 8.43 50.26
N THR A 286 4.83 7.87 51.25
CA THR A 286 6.22 7.45 51.07
C THR A 286 6.30 6.20 50.19
N PRO A 287 7.43 5.99 49.51
CA PRO A 287 7.73 4.76 48.79
C PRO A 287 7.37 3.44 49.49
N ALA A 288 7.71 3.33 50.77
CA ALA A 288 7.48 2.12 51.54
C ALA A 288 5.99 1.88 51.82
N GLU A 289 5.21 2.94 52.05
CA GLU A 289 3.76 2.86 52.30
C GLU A 289 2.99 2.42 51.04
N VAL A 290 3.41 2.89 49.86
CA VAL A 290 2.80 2.50 48.58
C VAL A 290 3.03 1.00 48.29
N LEU A 291 4.26 0.52 48.48
CA LEU A 291 4.57 -0.91 48.31
C LEU A 291 3.85 -1.79 49.35
N ALA A 292 3.72 -1.31 50.59
CA ALA A 292 2.96 -2.01 51.63
C ALA A 292 1.48 -2.16 51.23
N ALA A 293 0.84 -1.08 50.79
CA ALA A 293 -0.55 -1.11 50.31
C ALA A 293 -0.74 -2.07 49.11
N HIS A 294 0.24 -2.15 48.20
CA HIS A 294 0.20 -3.10 47.08
C HIS A 294 0.29 -4.56 47.53
N ARG A 295 1.11 -4.84 48.55
CA ARG A 295 1.27 -6.18 49.12
C ARG A 295 0.06 -6.60 49.93
N GLU A 296 -0.56 -5.69 50.68
CA GLU A 296 -1.82 -5.93 51.39
C GLU A 296 -2.94 -6.29 50.41
N LEU A 297 -3.12 -5.49 49.36
CA LEU A 297 -4.09 -5.81 48.31
C LEU A 297 -3.76 -7.14 47.63
N ALA A 298 -2.48 -7.44 47.34
CA ALA A 298 -2.11 -8.73 46.77
C ALA A 298 -2.44 -9.91 47.70
N ALA A 299 -2.31 -9.74 49.02
CA ALA A 299 -2.61 -10.76 50.01
C ALA A 299 -4.10 -11.13 50.04
N GLU A 300 -5.01 -10.17 49.87
CA GLU A 300 -6.46 -10.40 49.75
C GLU A 300 -6.81 -11.34 48.58
N TYR A 301 -5.99 -11.33 47.52
CA TYR A 301 -6.18 -12.16 46.33
C TYR A 301 -5.21 -13.34 46.24
N GLY A 302 -4.56 -13.70 47.35
CA GLY A 302 -3.72 -14.90 47.44
C GLY A 302 -2.28 -14.75 46.95
N ASN A 303 -1.72 -13.53 47.00
CA ASN A 303 -0.32 -13.23 46.62
C ASN A 303 0.07 -13.75 45.23
N GLN A 304 -0.84 -13.58 44.26
CA GLN A 304 -0.66 -14.07 42.88
C GLN A 304 0.66 -13.61 42.25
N PRO A 305 1.12 -12.34 42.36
CA PRO A 305 2.37 -11.90 41.75
C PRO A 305 3.59 -12.70 42.23
N GLN A 306 3.77 -12.89 43.53
CA GLN A 306 4.94 -13.59 44.10
C GLN A 306 4.94 -15.07 43.73
N ARG A 307 3.76 -15.71 43.76
CA ARG A 307 3.60 -17.10 43.33
C ARG A 307 4.00 -17.28 41.87
N ILE A 308 3.51 -16.41 40.97
CA ILE A 308 3.80 -16.47 39.54
C ILE A 308 5.31 -16.27 39.26
N VAL A 309 5.98 -15.37 39.99
CA VAL A 309 7.44 -15.17 39.89
C VAL A 309 8.19 -16.44 40.30
N ALA A 310 7.79 -17.10 41.38
CA ALA A 310 8.42 -18.34 41.85
C ALA A 310 8.28 -19.46 40.81
N GLU A 311 7.07 -19.70 40.31
CA GLU A 311 6.80 -20.69 39.27
C GLU A 311 7.58 -20.40 37.98
N ALA A 312 7.70 -19.13 37.58
CA ALA A 312 8.47 -18.75 36.40
C ALA A 312 9.96 -19.03 36.56
N ARG A 313 10.52 -18.82 37.75
CA ARG A 313 11.93 -19.16 38.04
C ARG A 313 12.19 -20.67 37.97
N GLU A 314 11.27 -21.48 38.48
CA GLU A 314 11.37 -22.95 38.37
C GLU A 314 11.29 -23.41 36.90
N ARG A 315 10.34 -22.86 36.12
CA ARG A 315 10.25 -23.15 34.68
C ARG A 315 11.51 -22.75 33.92
N ALA A 316 12.07 -21.58 34.21
CA ALA A 316 13.27 -21.09 33.54
C ALA A 316 14.48 -22.04 33.70
N GLN A 317 14.56 -22.80 34.80
CA GLN A 317 15.64 -23.77 35.03
C GLN A 317 15.54 -25.03 34.15
N THR A 318 14.34 -25.36 33.67
CA THR A 318 14.06 -26.58 32.89
C THR A 318 13.81 -26.30 31.41
N MET A 319 13.71 -25.03 31.01
CA MET A 319 13.46 -24.63 29.63
C MET A 319 14.69 -24.78 28.73
N SER A 320 14.61 -25.70 27.77
CA SER A 320 15.45 -25.65 26.56
C SER A 320 15.05 -24.42 25.73
N HIS A 321 16.03 -23.66 25.23
CA HIS A 321 15.78 -22.55 24.33
C HIS A 321 15.01 -23.03 23.08
N ASN A 322 13.95 -22.31 22.70
CA ASN A 322 13.13 -22.66 21.53
C ASN A 322 14.00 -22.75 20.26
N PRO A 323 14.22 -23.95 19.69
CA PRO A 323 15.23 -24.18 18.66
C PRO A 323 14.82 -23.68 17.26
N ASP A 324 13.54 -23.41 17.02
CA ASP A 324 12.99 -23.20 15.66
C ASP A 324 12.60 -21.73 15.34
N ARG A 325 13.37 -20.77 15.85
CA ARG A 325 13.06 -19.32 15.71
C ARG A 325 13.04 -18.85 14.26
N VAL A 326 13.98 -19.34 13.46
CA VAL A 326 14.07 -19.01 12.02
C VAL A 326 12.86 -19.58 11.27
N ALA A 327 12.40 -20.77 11.63
CA ALA A 327 11.20 -21.36 11.05
C ALA A 327 9.96 -20.50 11.35
N HIS A 328 9.79 -20.03 12.60
CA HIS A 328 8.68 -19.14 12.95
C HIS A 328 8.73 -17.78 12.25
N ALA A 329 9.91 -17.17 12.08
CA ALA A 329 10.06 -15.96 11.28
C ALA A 329 9.65 -16.19 9.82
N ARG A 330 10.09 -17.32 9.23
CA ARG A 330 9.72 -17.74 7.87
C ARG A 330 8.21 -17.95 7.73
N GLU A 331 7.58 -18.60 8.69
CA GLU A 331 6.12 -18.80 8.72
C GLU A 331 5.38 -17.46 8.80
N ALA A 332 5.82 -16.55 9.68
CA ALA A 332 5.23 -15.24 9.85
C ALA A 332 5.30 -14.37 8.58
N VAL A 333 6.46 -14.31 7.93
CA VAL A 333 6.63 -13.54 6.67
C VAL A 333 5.84 -14.18 5.52
N THR A 334 5.78 -15.52 5.45
CA THR A 334 4.95 -16.23 4.46
C THR A 334 3.47 -15.92 4.65
N TYR A 335 3.00 -15.94 5.90
CA TYR A 335 1.63 -15.60 6.25
C TYR A 335 1.26 -14.20 5.78
N VAL A 336 2.10 -13.21 6.09
CA VAL A 336 1.85 -11.81 5.71
C VAL A 336 1.82 -11.63 4.20
N ARG A 337 2.76 -12.27 3.47
CA ARG A 337 2.76 -12.25 2.00
C ARG A 337 1.43 -12.78 1.44
N SER A 338 0.91 -13.87 1.98
CA SER A 338 -0.36 -14.44 1.50
C SER A 338 -1.59 -13.67 1.98
N SER A 339 -1.58 -13.13 3.20
CA SER A 339 -2.75 -12.52 3.82
C SER A 339 -2.96 -11.06 3.42
N LEU A 340 -1.90 -10.26 3.38
CA LEU A 340 -2.05 -8.81 3.17
C LEU A 340 -2.20 -8.49 1.68
N TYR A 341 -1.48 -9.20 0.80
CA TYR A 341 -1.62 -9.04 -0.65
C TYR A 341 -2.91 -9.64 -1.23
N GLU A 342 -3.72 -10.32 -0.41
CA GLU A 342 -5.11 -10.65 -0.77
C GLU A 342 -5.97 -9.38 -0.86
N ARG A 343 -5.67 -8.35 -0.06
CA ARG A 343 -6.48 -7.12 0.07
C ARG A 343 -5.86 -5.88 -0.56
N GLU A 344 -4.54 -5.77 -0.55
CA GLU A 344 -3.82 -4.60 -1.08
C GLU A 344 -2.72 -5.02 -2.05
N ALA A 345 -2.62 -4.38 -3.22
CA ALA A 345 -1.58 -4.72 -4.21
C ALA A 345 -0.19 -4.19 -3.81
N VAL A 346 -0.18 -3.11 -3.00
CA VAL A 346 1.04 -2.43 -2.55
C VAL A 346 0.89 -2.08 -1.08
N LEU A 347 1.88 -2.46 -0.27
CA LEU A 347 1.83 -2.32 1.19
C LEU A 347 3.01 -1.53 1.71
N ASP A 348 2.75 -0.74 2.76
CA ASP A 348 3.79 -0.12 3.57
C ASP A 348 4.57 -1.19 4.34
N GLU A 349 5.90 -1.07 4.35
CA GLU A 349 6.79 -1.96 5.09
C GLU A 349 6.35 -2.18 6.55
N ARG A 350 5.94 -1.10 7.21
CA ARG A 350 5.53 -1.12 8.62
C ARG A 350 4.34 -2.04 8.86
N LEU A 351 3.40 -2.11 7.90
CA LEU A 351 2.24 -3.01 7.98
C LEU A 351 2.66 -4.47 7.84
N LEU A 352 3.56 -4.77 6.89
CA LEU A 352 4.08 -6.12 6.67
C LEU A 352 4.76 -6.65 7.94
N LEU A 353 5.68 -5.86 8.51
CA LEU A 353 6.44 -6.25 9.69
C LEU A 353 5.55 -6.32 10.93
N ARG A 354 4.64 -5.36 11.13
CA ARG A 354 3.69 -5.37 12.27
C ARG A 354 2.90 -6.67 12.32
N ASP A 355 2.31 -7.09 11.19
CA ASP A 355 1.46 -8.27 11.17
C ASP A 355 2.27 -9.57 11.23
N ALA A 356 3.50 -9.57 10.72
CA ALA A 356 4.43 -10.69 10.90
C ALA A 356 4.80 -10.88 12.37
N LEU A 357 5.09 -9.80 13.10
CA LEU A 357 5.37 -9.85 14.54
C LEU A 357 4.17 -10.35 15.34
N ARG A 358 2.98 -9.82 15.04
CA ARG A 358 1.73 -10.27 15.66
C ARG A 358 1.47 -11.76 15.41
N ARG A 359 1.74 -12.25 14.20
CA ARG A 359 1.64 -13.68 13.87
C ARG A 359 2.66 -14.52 14.63
N GLY A 360 3.87 -13.98 14.83
CA GLY A 360 4.95 -14.60 15.56
C GLY A 360 4.70 -14.76 17.05
N MET A 361 3.85 -13.92 17.66
CA MET A 361 3.44 -13.97 19.07
C MET A 361 4.61 -14.21 20.04
N GLY A 362 5.71 -13.48 19.87
CA GLY A 362 6.90 -13.59 20.72
C GLY A 362 7.70 -14.90 20.60
N ASN A 363 7.36 -15.80 19.64
CA ASN A 363 8.22 -16.93 19.27
C ASN A 363 9.34 -16.54 18.30
N THR A 364 9.23 -15.36 17.71
CA THR A 364 10.25 -14.70 16.90
C THR A 364 10.46 -13.30 17.44
N THR A 365 11.67 -12.78 17.22
CA THR A 365 12.03 -11.40 17.53
C THR A 365 11.92 -10.53 16.29
N TYR A 366 11.91 -9.22 16.50
CA TYR A 366 11.90 -8.27 15.39
C TYR A 366 13.10 -8.40 14.44
N PRO A 367 14.36 -8.50 14.91
CA PRO A 367 15.51 -8.68 14.03
C PRO A 367 15.39 -9.91 13.12
N GLN A 368 14.76 -11.00 13.60
CA GLN A 368 14.57 -12.21 12.81
C GLN A 368 13.51 -12.03 11.71
N VAL A 369 12.39 -11.38 12.03
CA VAL A 369 11.36 -11.06 11.03
C VAL A 369 11.92 -10.10 9.98
N ARG A 370 12.66 -9.06 10.40
CA ARG A 370 13.33 -8.12 9.50
C ARG A 370 14.33 -8.84 8.60
N ALA A 371 15.21 -9.67 9.15
CA ALA A 371 16.20 -10.40 8.36
C ALA A 371 15.57 -11.36 7.36
N GLU A 372 14.50 -12.08 7.73
CA GLU A 372 13.77 -12.95 6.79
C GLU A 372 13.05 -12.13 5.70
N PHE A 373 12.47 -10.98 6.05
CA PHE A 373 11.86 -10.07 5.09
C PHE A 373 12.88 -9.53 4.09
N GLU A 374 14.02 -9.02 4.56
CA GLU A 374 15.13 -8.55 3.72
C GLU A 374 15.68 -9.67 2.83
N ALA A 375 15.89 -10.87 3.38
CA ALA A 375 16.34 -12.03 2.60
C ALA A 375 15.35 -12.42 1.49
N ARG A 376 14.05 -12.20 1.68
CA ARG A 376 13.01 -12.42 0.66
C ARG A 376 12.94 -11.29 -0.34
N GLN A 377 13.12 -10.05 0.10
CA GLN A 377 13.27 -8.91 -0.80
C GLN A 377 14.46 -9.13 -1.75
N HIS A 378 15.62 -9.53 -1.25
CA HIS A 378 16.80 -9.82 -2.07
C HIS A 378 16.60 -10.96 -3.07
N ARG A 379 15.77 -11.95 -2.75
CA ARG A 379 15.42 -13.07 -3.66
C ARG A 379 14.29 -12.75 -4.63
N GLY A 380 13.67 -11.57 -4.51
CA GLY A 380 12.59 -11.10 -5.39
C GLY A 380 11.17 -11.44 -4.93
N ASP A 381 10.97 -12.06 -3.76
CA ASP A 381 9.62 -12.35 -3.22
C ASP A 381 8.85 -11.05 -2.88
N PHE A 382 9.57 -9.99 -2.54
CA PHE A 382 9.05 -8.64 -2.34
C PHE A 382 9.83 -7.65 -3.20
N LEU A 383 9.11 -6.84 -3.96
CA LEU A 383 9.67 -5.85 -4.87
C LEU A 383 9.41 -4.46 -4.31
N SER A 384 10.47 -3.66 -4.19
CA SER A 384 10.34 -2.27 -3.77
C SER A 384 9.67 -1.46 -4.86
N VAL A 385 8.82 -0.54 -4.44
CA VAL A 385 8.02 0.30 -5.31
C VAL A 385 8.41 1.76 -5.06
N GLU A 386 8.67 2.55 -6.11
CA GLU A 386 9.00 3.96 -5.94
C GLU A 386 7.82 4.66 -5.26
N ALA A 387 8.08 5.19 -4.07
CA ALA A 387 7.04 5.78 -3.26
C ALA A 387 6.70 7.17 -3.81
N HIS A 388 5.41 7.56 -3.79
CA HIS A 388 5.00 8.92 -4.16
C HIS A 388 5.83 9.97 -3.40
N LYS A 389 5.96 11.19 -3.95
CA LYS A 389 6.72 12.32 -3.39
C LYS A 389 6.44 12.63 -1.90
N HIS A 390 5.37 12.10 -1.29
CA HIS A 390 4.98 12.32 0.10
C HIS A 390 4.90 11.06 0.97
N ALA A 391 5.40 9.90 0.51
CA ALA A 391 5.38 8.68 1.31
C ALA A 391 6.39 8.74 2.46
N SER A 392 5.97 8.28 3.64
CA SER A 392 6.75 8.31 4.89
C SER A 392 7.53 7.01 5.17
N SER A 393 7.44 6.02 4.28
CA SER A 393 8.01 4.69 4.44
C SER A 393 8.09 3.98 3.08
N PRO A 394 9.07 3.07 2.87
CA PRO A 394 9.12 2.20 1.70
C PRO A 394 7.84 1.39 1.51
N ARG A 395 7.51 1.13 0.24
CA ARG A 395 6.36 0.32 -0.14
C ARG A 395 6.79 -0.87 -0.99
N PHE A 396 6.06 -1.97 -0.84
CA PHE A 396 6.39 -3.24 -1.45
C PHE A 396 5.21 -3.87 -2.16
N THR A 397 5.51 -4.58 -3.24
CA THR A 397 4.58 -5.47 -3.95
C THR A 397 5.20 -6.87 -4.13
N THR A 398 4.48 -7.79 -4.77
CA THR A 398 5.00 -9.13 -5.09
C THR A 398 5.05 -9.37 -6.60
N PRO A 399 5.94 -10.25 -7.10
CA PRO A 399 5.99 -10.61 -8.52
C PRO A 399 4.66 -11.13 -9.05
N GLU A 400 3.92 -11.91 -8.24
CA GLU A 400 2.62 -12.46 -8.65
C GLU A 400 1.57 -11.38 -8.85
N THR A 401 1.63 -10.31 -8.03
CA THR A 401 0.72 -9.17 -8.14
C THR A 401 1.00 -8.39 -9.42
N ILE A 402 2.26 -8.05 -9.68
CA ILE A 402 2.68 -7.40 -10.92
C ILE A 402 2.33 -8.26 -12.14
N ALA A 403 2.62 -9.56 -12.11
CA ALA A 403 2.31 -10.47 -13.21
C ALA A 403 0.81 -10.57 -13.48
N ALA A 404 -0.02 -10.59 -12.43
CA ALA A 404 -1.47 -10.61 -12.58
C ALA A 404 -2.01 -9.29 -13.18
N GLU A 405 -1.51 -8.14 -12.74
CA GLU A 405 -1.87 -6.84 -13.30
C GLU A 405 -1.42 -6.72 -14.77
N ARG A 406 -0.17 -7.11 -15.08
CA ARG A 406 0.38 -7.09 -16.45
C ARG A 406 -0.41 -8.01 -17.37
N SER A 407 -0.72 -9.22 -16.92
CA SER A 407 -1.52 -10.16 -17.69
C SER A 407 -2.90 -9.59 -18.07
N ASN A 408 -3.55 -8.82 -17.19
CA ASN A 408 -4.82 -8.17 -17.52
C ASN A 408 -4.64 -7.08 -18.59
N ILE A 409 -3.61 -6.24 -18.43
CA ILE A 409 -3.27 -5.17 -19.36
C ILE A 409 -2.91 -5.72 -20.74
N ASP A 410 -2.04 -6.73 -20.79
CA ASP A 410 -1.57 -7.34 -22.02
C ASP A 410 -2.73 -8.02 -22.76
N TYR A 411 -3.63 -8.68 -22.02
CA TYR A 411 -4.82 -9.29 -22.61
C TYR A 411 -5.74 -8.23 -23.25
N VAL A 412 -5.95 -7.10 -22.60
CA VAL A 412 -6.74 -5.99 -23.16
C VAL A 412 -6.07 -5.35 -24.37
N ARG A 413 -4.74 -5.15 -24.33
CA ARG A 413 -3.97 -4.61 -25.46
C ARG A 413 -4.03 -5.55 -26.67
N ALA A 414 -3.84 -6.84 -26.45
CA ALA A 414 -3.92 -7.86 -27.48
C ALA A 414 -5.34 -8.05 -28.04
N ALA A 415 -6.39 -7.68 -27.29
CA ALA A 415 -7.79 -7.82 -27.69
C ALA A 415 -8.32 -6.70 -28.61
N LYS A 416 -7.55 -5.63 -28.85
CA LYS A 416 -7.99 -4.47 -29.65
C LYS A 416 -8.05 -4.80 -31.14
N ASN A 417 -9.15 -4.41 -31.79
CA ASN A 417 -9.39 -4.60 -33.23
C ASN A 417 -9.18 -6.05 -33.72
N THR A 418 -9.50 -7.05 -32.89
CA THR A 418 -9.24 -8.46 -33.20
C THR A 418 -10.44 -9.24 -33.72
N VAL A 419 -11.64 -8.67 -33.64
CA VAL A 419 -12.89 -9.36 -33.97
C VAL A 419 -13.80 -8.51 -34.84
N GLN A 420 -14.64 -9.15 -35.66
CA GLN A 420 -15.66 -8.44 -36.43
C GLN A 420 -16.75 -7.89 -35.50
N PRO A 421 -17.29 -6.68 -35.74
CA PRO A 421 -18.42 -6.12 -34.99
C PRO A 421 -19.59 -7.10 -34.84
N ILE A 422 -20.33 -7.01 -33.73
CA ILE A 422 -21.53 -7.84 -33.50
C ILE A 422 -22.62 -7.50 -34.52
N MET A 423 -22.71 -6.21 -34.87
CA MET A 423 -23.65 -5.67 -35.86
C MET A 423 -22.93 -4.69 -36.78
N SER A 424 -23.47 -4.50 -37.99
CA SER A 424 -23.09 -3.38 -38.84
C SER A 424 -23.44 -2.05 -38.17
N ALA A 425 -22.80 -0.95 -38.57
CA ALA A 425 -23.13 0.39 -38.05
C ALA A 425 -24.61 0.73 -38.23
N GLU A 426 -25.21 0.38 -39.38
CA GLU A 426 -26.63 0.62 -39.66
C GLU A 426 -27.55 -0.23 -38.77
N ASP A 427 -27.24 -1.50 -38.57
CA ASP A 427 -28.02 -2.39 -37.69
C ASP A 427 -27.93 -1.97 -36.23
N ALA A 428 -26.74 -1.57 -35.78
CA ALA A 428 -26.52 -1.07 -34.43
C ALA A 428 -27.33 0.22 -34.19
N GLN A 429 -27.37 1.13 -35.16
CA GLN A 429 -28.19 2.35 -35.11
C GLN A 429 -29.69 2.02 -35.07
N ARG A 430 -30.16 1.09 -35.92
CA ARG A 430 -31.55 0.60 -35.86
C ARG A 430 -31.89 -0.01 -34.50
N GLN A 431 -30.98 -0.79 -33.92
CA GLN A 431 -31.17 -1.40 -32.59
C GLN A 431 -31.20 -0.33 -31.48
N ALA A 432 -30.34 0.70 -31.55
CA ALA A 432 -30.36 1.81 -30.62
C ALA A 432 -31.66 2.63 -30.69
N GLN A 433 -32.25 2.75 -31.87
CA GLN A 433 -33.53 3.43 -32.10
C GLN A 433 -34.76 2.56 -31.83
N SER A 434 -34.59 1.27 -31.49
CA SER A 434 -35.71 0.34 -31.26
C SER A 434 -36.61 0.72 -30.07
N ARG A 435 -36.17 1.66 -29.22
CA ARG A 435 -36.89 2.10 -28.02
C ARG A 435 -36.91 3.63 -27.94
N ASP A 436 -38.10 4.22 -28.01
CA ASP A 436 -38.29 5.68 -28.06
C ASP A 436 -37.86 6.39 -26.76
N PHE A 437 -37.94 5.72 -25.62
CA PHE A 437 -37.63 6.31 -24.31
C PHE A 437 -36.11 6.44 -24.04
N LEU A 438 -35.25 5.86 -24.89
CA LEU A 438 -33.80 5.96 -24.72
C LEU A 438 -33.30 7.36 -25.11
N ASN A 439 -32.45 7.93 -24.27
CA ASN A 439 -31.81 9.21 -24.56
C ASN A 439 -30.59 9.05 -25.49
N ASP A 440 -30.05 10.16 -26.02
CA ASP A 440 -28.96 10.12 -27.00
C ASP A 440 -27.66 9.51 -26.46
N SER A 441 -27.35 9.68 -25.17
CA SER A 441 -26.20 9.05 -24.51
C SER A 441 -26.38 7.53 -24.47
N GLN A 442 -27.57 7.06 -24.11
CA GLN A 442 -27.91 5.63 -24.13
C GLN A 442 -27.87 5.03 -25.53
N LYS A 443 -28.39 5.73 -26.55
CA LYS A 443 -28.37 5.30 -27.95
C LYS A 443 -26.94 5.14 -28.46
N ARG A 444 -26.09 6.16 -28.21
CA ARG A 444 -24.67 6.14 -28.59
C ARG A 444 -23.92 4.96 -27.97
N VAL A 445 -24.15 4.67 -26.70
CA VAL A 445 -23.52 3.52 -26.02
C VAL A 445 -23.92 2.20 -26.66
N ILE A 446 -25.20 2.03 -27.03
CA ILE A 446 -25.68 0.81 -27.72
C ILE A 446 -24.98 0.67 -29.07
N GLU A 447 -24.91 1.74 -29.84
CA GLU A 447 -24.22 1.77 -31.15
C GLU A 447 -22.74 1.42 -31.02
N GLU A 448 -22.04 2.07 -30.09
CA GLU A 448 -20.60 1.89 -29.88
C GLU A 448 -20.25 0.46 -29.47
N VAL A 449 -21.01 -0.14 -28.56
CA VAL A 449 -20.76 -1.50 -28.08
C VAL A 449 -21.04 -2.54 -29.17
N LEU A 450 -22.18 -2.45 -29.86
CA LEU A 450 -22.58 -3.43 -30.88
C LEU A 450 -21.72 -3.34 -32.16
N ASN A 451 -21.22 -2.15 -32.49
CA ASN A 451 -20.37 -1.91 -33.66
C ASN A 451 -18.86 -1.96 -33.38
N SER A 452 -18.44 -2.31 -32.15
CA SER A 452 -17.01 -2.30 -31.79
C SER A 452 -16.25 -3.49 -32.39
N PRO A 453 -15.05 -3.29 -32.97
CA PRO A 453 -14.15 -4.37 -33.38
C PRO A 453 -13.27 -4.92 -32.24
N ASP A 454 -13.42 -4.40 -31.02
CA ASP A 454 -12.65 -4.83 -29.85
C ASP A 454 -13.32 -6.05 -29.21
N ARG A 455 -12.51 -7.03 -28.81
CA ARG A 455 -13.02 -8.24 -28.12
C ARG A 455 -13.40 -7.95 -26.65
N ILE A 456 -12.75 -6.97 -26.04
CA ILE A 456 -13.05 -6.47 -24.70
C ILE A 456 -13.43 -4.99 -24.82
N HIS A 457 -14.62 -4.67 -24.33
CA HIS A 457 -15.18 -3.33 -24.39
C HIS A 457 -15.62 -2.90 -22.99
N GLY A 458 -15.33 -1.66 -22.60
CA GLY A 458 -15.73 -1.07 -21.32
C GLY A 458 -17.06 -0.33 -21.42
N LEU A 459 -17.87 -0.36 -20.38
CA LEU A 459 -19.02 0.53 -20.20
C LEU A 459 -18.92 1.17 -18.83
N GLU A 460 -18.61 2.47 -18.81
CA GLU A 460 -18.61 3.24 -17.58
C GLU A 460 -19.93 3.97 -17.45
N GLY A 461 -20.69 3.65 -16.39
CA GLY A 461 -21.99 4.26 -16.17
C GLY A 461 -22.18 4.74 -14.75
N ARG A 462 -22.56 6.02 -14.63
CA ARG A 462 -22.80 6.67 -13.33
C ARG A 462 -23.98 6.04 -12.59
N ALA A 463 -23.99 6.17 -11.27
CA ALA A 463 -25.10 5.69 -10.44
C ALA A 463 -26.43 6.30 -10.91
N GLY A 464 -27.38 5.46 -11.35
CA GLY A 464 -28.71 5.92 -11.78
C GLY A 464 -28.80 6.42 -13.23
N SER A 465 -27.86 6.05 -14.11
CA SER A 465 -27.87 6.44 -15.53
C SER A 465 -28.70 5.54 -16.46
N GLY A 466 -29.44 4.57 -15.90
CA GLY A 466 -30.34 3.71 -16.67
C GLY A 466 -29.68 2.51 -17.37
N LYS A 467 -28.62 1.95 -16.78
CA LYS A 467 -27.87 0.78 -17.31
C LYS A 467 -28.77 -0.38 -17.75
N THR A 468 -29.78 -0.74 -16.97
CA THR A 468 -30.67 -1.89 -17.24
C THR A 468 -31.29 -1.83 -18.64
N SER A 469 -31.76 -0.66 -19.08
CA SER A 469 -32.40 -0.49 -20.39
C SER A 469 -31.39 -0.60 -21.54
N VAL A 470 -30.18 -0.08 -21.34
CA VAL A 470 -29.06 -0.16 -22.30
C VAL A 470 -28.59 -1.60 -22.46
N LEU A 471 -28.34 -2.30 -21.35
CA LEU A 471 -27.88 -3.69 -21.35
C LEU A 471 -28.91 -4.63 -21.98
N SER A 472 -30.20 -4.41 -21.72
CA SER A 472 -31.29 -5.16 -22.37
C SER A 472 -31.29 -4.97 -23.90
N SER A 473 -31.06 -3.75 -24.40
CA SER A 473 -30.97 -3.50 -25.85
C SER A 473 -29.71 -4.11 -26.47
N ILE A 474 -28.56 -4.03 -25.79
CA ILE A 474 -27.30 -4.67 -26.24
C ILE A 474 -27.47 -6.20 -26.29
N ARG A 475 -28.09 -6.81 -25.28
CA ARG A 475 -28.41 -8.24 -25.25
C ARG A 475 -29.25 -8.63 -26.46
N GLU A 476 -30.34 -7.93 -26.71
CA GLU A 476 -31.24 -8.19 -27.84
C GLU A 476 -30.52 -8.04 -29.18
N GLY A 477 -29.64 -7.05 -29.32
CA GLY A 477 -28.79 -6.90 -30.49
C GLY A 477 -27.85 -8.10 -30.68
N ALA A 478 -27.14 -8.50 -29.63
CA ALA A 478 -26.21 -9.61 -29.68
C ALA A 478 -26.89 -10.96 -29.99
N GLU A 479 -28.05 -11.24 -29.39
CA GLU A 479 -28.84 -12.45 -29.64
C GLU A 479 -29.34 -12.53 -31.08
N LYS A 480 -29.79 -11.40 -31.66
CA LYS A 480 -30.18 -11.32 -33.09
C LYS A 480 -29.01 -11.66 -34.03
N SER A 481 -27.78 -11.37 -33.60
CA SER A 481 -26.55 -11.70 -34.32
C SER A 481 -25.97 -13.09 -33.98
N GLY A 482 -26.71 -13.93 -33.24
CA GLY A 482 -26.33 -15.31 -32.93
C GLY A 482 -25.37 -15.49 -31.76
N TYR A 483 -25.24 -14.49 -30.88
CA TYR A 483 -24.49 -14.63 -29.63
C TYR A 483 -25.36 -15.14 -28.48
N ALA A 484 -24.82 -16.03 -27.66
CA ALA A 484 -25.36 -16.35 -26.35
C ALA A 484 -24.86 -15.30 -25.33
N VAL A 485 -25.78 -14.66 -24.61
CA VAL A 485 -25.43 -13.60 -23.65
C VAL A 485 -25.49 -14.14 -22.23
N GLU A 486 -24.35 -14.13 -21.53
CA GLU A 486 -24.27 -14.53 -20.12
C GLU A 486 -23.68 -13.40 -19.27
N GLY A 487 -24.27 -13.15 -18.12
CA GLY A 487 -23.90 -12.08 -17.19
C GLY A 487 -23.16 -12.59 -15.95
N PHE A 488 -22.20 -11.81 -15.48
CA PHE A 488 -21.50 -12.06 -14.23
C PHE A 488 -21.40 -10.80 -13.41
N ALA A 489 -21.37 -10.95 -12.08
CA ALA A 489 -21.02 -9.86 -11.18
C ALA A 489 -20.30 -10.36 -9.93
N PRO A 490 -19.47 -9.54 -9.26
CA PRO A 490 -18.80 -9.94 -8.01
C PRO A 490 -19.76 -10.28 -6.87
N THR A 491 -20.95 -9.67 -6.86
CA THR A 491 -21.97 -9.89 -5.81
C THR A 491 -23.21 -10.58 -6.35
N SER A 492 -23.86 -11.40 -5.52
CA SER A 492 -25.13 -12.06 -5.89
C SER A 492 -26.25 -11.06 -6.20
N ARG A 493 -26.18 -9.87 -5.60
CA ARG A 493 -27.13 -8.78 -5.80
C ARG A 493 -26.98 -8.15 -7.19
N ALA A 494 -25.77 -7.79 -7.59
CA ALA A 494 -25.51 -7.25 -8.92
C ALA A 494 -25.86 -8.28 -10.02
N ALA A 495 -25.59 -9.57 -9.78
CA ALA A 495 -26.04 -10.64 -10.67
C ALA A 495 -27.58 -10.75 -10.74
N ALA A 496 -28.31 -10.42 -9.66
CA ALA A 496 -29.77 -10.33 -9.70
C ALA A 496 -30.25 -9.15 -10.56
N GLN A 497 -29.57 -8.00 -10.52
CA GLN A 497 -29.89 -6.83 -11.34
C GLN A 497 -29.70 -7.09 -12.84
N LEU A 498 -28.69 -7.86 -13.23
CA LEU A 498 -28.54 -8.33 -14.61
C LEU A 498 -29.71 -9.24 -15.02
N ARG A 499 -30.19 -10.12 -14.14
CA ARG A 499 -31.37 -10.96 -14.41
C ARG A 499 -32.64 -10.14 -14.60
N GLU A 500 -32.79 -9.02 -13.89
CA GLU A 500 -33.90 -8.08 -14.12
C GLU A 500 -33.84 -7.41 -15.51
N ALA A 501 -32.65 -7.35 -16.14
CA ALA A 501 -32.47 -6.89 -17.52
C ALA A 501 -32.74 -8.00 -18.57
N GLY A 502 -33.15 -9.19 -18.13
CA GLY A 502 -33.35 -10.36 -19.00
C GLY A 502 -32.07 -11.10 -19.37
N ILE A 503 -30.95 -10.86 -18.66
CA ILE A 503 -29.67 -11.52 -18.90
C ILE A 503 -29.54 -12.71 -17.97
N GLU A 504 -29.22 -13.90 -18.49
CA GLU A 504 -28.86 -15.04 -17.66
C GLU A 504 -27.59 -14.72 -16.87
N ALA A 505 -27.67 -14.56 -15.56
CA ALA A 505 -26.53 -14.09 -14.78
C ALA A 505 -26.28 -14.84 -13.47
N SER A 506 -25.00 -14.99 -13.14
CA SER A 506 -24.51 -15.62 -11.90
C SER A 506 -23.35 -14.83 -11.29
N THR A 507 -22.88 -15.23 -10.11
CA THR A 507 -21.71 -14.56 -9.51
C THR A 507 -20.43 -14.93 -10.27
N LEU A 508 -19.50 -13.99 -10.43
CA LEU A 508 -18.19 -14.23 -11.05
C LEU A 508 -17.46 -15.43 -10.40
N GLN A 509 -17.50 -15.53 -9.08
CA GLN A 509 -16.91 -16.66 -8.34
C GLN A 509 -17.49 -18.03 -8.74
N SER A 510 -18.80 -18.09 -9.04
CA SER A 510 -19.45 -19.33 -9.47
C SER A 510 -18.98 -19.76 -10.86
N PHE A 511 -18.79 -18.80 -11.78
CA PHE A 511 -18.20 -19.04 -13.09
C PHE A 511 -16.74 -19.51 -12.98
N LEU A 512 -15.93 -18.86 -12.14
CA LEU A 512 -14.55 -19.26 -11.89
C LEU A 512 -14.43 -20.66 -11.28
N ALA A 513 -15.44 -21.13 -10.56
CA ALA A 513 -15.49 -22.49 -10.00
C ALA A 513 -15.94 -23.58 -10.99
N ARG A 514 -16.48 -23.23 -12.18
CA ARG A 514 -16.85 -24.21 -13.21
C ARG A 514 -15.58 -24.91 -13.73
N LYS A 515 -15.63 -26.24 -13.83
CA LYS A 515 -14.61 -27.02 -14.55
C LYS A 515 -14.72 -26.70 -16.04
N ALA A 516 -13.60 -26.68 -16.76
CA ALA A 516 -13.62 -26.55 -18.21
C ALA A 516 -14.29 -27.80 -18.79
N ASP A 517 -15.45 -27.64 -19.44
CA ASP A 517 -16.05 -28.70 -20.24
C ASP A 517 -15.27 -28.80 -21.55
N VAL A 518 -14.60 -29.93 -21.77
CA VAL A 518 -13.67 -30.19 -22.88
C VAL A 518 -14.41 -30.70 -24.13
N SER A 519 -15.69 -30.34 -24.30
CA SER A 519 -16.44 -30.67 -25.52
C SER A 519 -16.24 -29.55 -26.55
N HIS A 520 -15.24 -29.71 -27.42
CA HIS A 520 -14.81 -28.72 -28.42
C HIS A 520 -15.70 -28.63 -29.68
N GLU A 521 -16.78 -29.39 -29.77
CA GLU A 521 -17.62 -29.40 -30.97
C GLU A 521 -18.97 -28.74 -30.67
N GLN A 522 -19.16 -27.54 -31.24
CA GLN A 522 -20.41 -26.77 -31.32
C GLN A 522 -20.81 -25.88 -30.11
N GLN A 523 -19.88 -25.16 -29.48
CA GLN A 523 -20.30 -24.08 -28.55
C GLN A 523 -20.68 -22.77 -29.29
N PRO A 524 -21.78 -22.10 -28.91
CA PRO A 524 -22.21 -20.82 -29.49
C PRO A 524 -21.21 -19.69 -29.17
N ARG A 525 -21.20 -18.61 -29.97
CA ARG A 525 -20.37 -17.42 -29.67
C ARG A 525 -20.94 -16.74 -28.42
N HIS A 526 -20.11 -16.42 -27.43
CA HIS A 526 -20.59 -15.77 -26.22
C HIS A 526 -20.33 -14.26 -26.20
N LEU A 527 -21.30 -13.50 -25.70
CA LEU A 527 -21.09 -12.15 -25.19
C LEU A 527 -21.23 -12.20 -23.66
N TYR A 528 -20.10 -12.11 -22.96
CA TYR A 528 -20.10 -12.04 -21.50
C TYR A 528 -20.25 -10.59 -21.03
N MET A 529 -21.19 -10.34 -20.12
CA MET A 529 -21.38 -9.04 -19.50
C MET A 529 -20.95 -9.08 -18.04
N LEU A 530 -19.90 -8.34 -17.67
CA LEU A 530 -19.39 -8.30 -16.30
C LEU A 530 -19.77 -6.99 -15.63
N ASP A 531 -20.81 -7.01 -14.78
CA ASP A 531 -21.32 -5.83 -14.08
C ASP A 531 -20.70 -5.62 -12.69
N GLU A 532 -20.71 -4.36 -12.24
CA GLU A 532 -20.04 -3.90 -11.01
C GLU A 532 -18.56 -4.32 -10.95
N SER A 533 -17.87 -4.23 -12.09
CA SER A 533 -16.46 -4.64 -12.26
C SER A 533 -15.46 -3.86 -11.40
N SER A 534 -15.83 -2.67 -10.89
CA SER A 534 -15.03 -1.95 -9.89
C SER A 534 -14.89 -2.73 -8.57
N LEU A 535 -15.78 -3.70 -8.31
CA LEU A 535 -15.71 -4.59 -7.15
C LEU A 535 -14.90 -5.87 -7.41
N ALA A 536 -14.48 -6.14 -8.66
CA ALA A 536 -13.70 -7.33 -9.01
C ALA A 536 -12.22 -7.14 -8.67
N SER A 537 -11.57 -8.18 -8.14
CA SER A 537 -10.13 -8.15 -7.86
C SER A 537 -9.29 -8.39 -9.10
N THR A 538 -8.02 -7.96 -9.08
CA THR A 538 -7.07 -8.21 -10.18
C THR A 538 -6.99 -9.69 -10.53
N LYS A 539 -6.97 -10.56 -9.50
CA LYS A 539 -6.90 -12.01 -9.67
C LYS A 539 -8.19 -12.58 -10.29
N GLN A 540 -9.36 -12.14 -9.82
CA GLN A 540 -10.64 -12.57 -10.38
C GLN A 540 -10.77 -12.17 -11.85
N MET A 541 -10.36 -10.94 -12.21
CA MET A 541 -10.36 -10.48 -13.59
C MET A 541 -9.41 -11.31 -14.46
N ARG A 542 -8.18 -11.57 -13.99
CA ARG A 542 -7.22 -12.42 -14.70
C ARG A 542 -7.78 -13.81 -14.95
N ASP A 543 -8.23 -14.47 -13.90
CA ASP A 543 -8.75 -15.84 -13.99
C ASP A 543 -10.01 -15.90 -14.88
N PHE A 544 -10.78 -14.82 -14.97
CA PHE A 544 -11.90 -14.68 -15.90
C PHE A 544 -11.44 -14.54 -17.35
N LEU A 545 -10.52 -13.61 -17.64
CA LEU A 545 -10.00 -13.37 -18.98
C LEU A 545 -9.31 -14.61 -19.56
N HIS A 546 -8.55 -15.35 -18.75
CA HIS A 546 -7.87 -16.59 -19.17
C HIS A 546 -8.82 -17.76 -19.47
N LYS A 547 -10.09 -17.71 -19.03
CA LYS A 547 -11.10 -18.73 -19.36
C LYS A 547 -11.83 -18.47 -20.68
N LEU A 548 -11.67 -17.29 -21.28
CA LEU A 548 -12.38 -16.90 -22.50
C LEU A 548 -11.87 -17.67 -23.72
N GLN A 549 -12.79 -18.15 -24.55
CA GLN A 549 -12.47 -18.74 -25.85
C GLN A 549 -12.19 -17.65 -26.89
N PRO A 550 -11.45 -17.94 -27.98
CA PRO A 550 -11.07 -16.94 -28.99
C PRO A 550 -12.23 -16.16 -29.60
N GLN A 551 -13.43 -16.76 -29.62
CA GLN A 551 -14.63 -16.21 -30.25
C GLN A 551 -15.52 -15.42 -29.28
N ASP A 552 -15.19 -15.48 -27.98
CA ASP A 552 -15.96 -14.82 -26.92
C ASP A 552 -15.64 -13.34 -26.87
N ARG A 553 -16.69 -12.54 -26.66
CA ARG A 553 -16.61 -11.09 -26.42
C ARG A 553 -16.95 -10.77 -24.97
N VAL A 554 -16.40 -9.67 -24.46
CA VAL A 554 -16.65 -9.21 -23.09
C VAL A 554 -17.04 -7.73 -23.08
N LEU A 555 -18.14 -7.43 -22.39
CA LEU A 555 -18.53 -6.09 -21.99
C LEU A 555 -18.28 -5.93 -20.48
N VAL A 556 -17.26 -5.17 -20.11
CA VAL A 556 -16.89 -4.89 -18.71
C VAL A 556 -17.57 -3.61 -18.25
N ILE A 557 -18.50 -3.72 -17.29
CA ILE A 557 -19.38 -2.62 -16.87
C ILE A 557 -19.02 -2.17 -15.45
N GLY A 558 -18.89 -0.87 -15.23
CA GLY A 558 -18.44 -0.35 -13.94
C GLY A 558 -18.71 1.14 -13.73
N ASP A 559 -18.24 1.63 -12.57
CA ASP A 559 -18.19 3.05 -12.19
C ASP A 559 -16.98 3.25 -11.29
N THR A 560 -15.97 3.98 -11.77
CA THR A 560 -14.70 4.18 -11.06
C THR A 560 -14.84 5.06 -9.82
N ALA A 561 -15.92 5.85 -9.74
CA ALA A 561 -16.23 6.72 -8.60
C ALA A 561 -16.93 5.99 -7.44
N GLN A 562 -17.43 4.75 -7.65
CA GLN A 562 -18.03 3.94 -6.59
C GLN A 562 -16.98 3.18 -5.78
N HIS A 563 -17.43 2.38 -4.79
CA HIS A 563 -16.52 1.57 -3.97
C HIS A 563 -15.76 0.57 -4.83
N GLN A 564 -14.52 0.33 -4.45
CA GLN A 564 -13.67 -0.70 -5.03
C GLN A 564 -13.82 -2.02 -4.26
N GLY A 565 -13.41 -3.11 -4.88
CA GLY A 565 -13.44 -4.43 -4.25
C GLY A 565 -12.65 -4.49 -2.95
N VAL A 566 -13.02 -5.42 -2.05
CA VAL A 566 -12.27 -5.65 -0.79
C VAL A 566 -10.90 -6.25 -1.08
N ASP A 567 -10.80 -7.08 -2.12
CA ASP A 567 -9.58 -7.76 -2.55
C ASP A 567 -8.69 -6.85 -3.42
N ALA A 568 -7.41 -7.18 -3.54
CA ALA A 568 -6.39 -6.33 -4.14
C ALA A 568 -6.66 -5.91 -5.60
N GLY A 569 -6.27 -4.67 -5.89
CA GLY A 569 -6.19 -4.07 -7.22
C GLY A 569 -7.45 -3.31 -7.68
N ARG A 570 -7.32 -2.69 -8.86
CA ARG A 570 -8.36 -1.87 -9.51
C ARG A 570 -8.47 -2.19 -11.01
N PRO A 571 -8.70 -3.48 -11.38
CA PRO A 571 -8.50 -3.95 -12.75
C PRO A 571 -9.35 -3.21 -13.79
N PHE A 572 -10.60 -2.85 -13.48
CA PHE A 572 -11.44 -2.09 -14.41
C PHE A 572 -10.78 -0.76 -14.81
N GLN A 573 -10.34 0.02 -13.82
CA GLN A 573 -9.66 1.29 -14.05
C GLN A 573 -8.31 1.10 -14.76
N GLN A 574 -7.50 0.10 -14.38
CA GLN A 574 -6.23 -0.17 -15.06
C GLN A 574 -6.41 -0.55 -16.52
N MET A 575 -7.45 -1.32 -16.85
CA MET A 575 -7.77 -1.68 -18.23
C MET A 575 -8.18 -0.45 -19.05
N GLN A 576 -8.96 0.48 -18.46
CA GLN A 576 -9.27 1.77 -19.09
C GLN A 576 -8.01 2.60 -19.33
N GLU A 577 -7.14 2.73 -18.32
CA GLU A 577 -5.85 3.44 -18.39
C GLU A 577 -4.89 2.80 -19.43
N ALA A 578 -4.97 1.48 -19.64
CA ALA A 578 -4.27 0.74 -20.70
C ALA A 578 -4.91 0.89 -22.10
N GLY A 579 -5.96 1.69 -22.21
CA GLY A 579 -6.64 2.04 -23.46
C GLY A 579 -7.74 1.08 -23.88
N MET A 580 -8.38 0.36 -22.97
CA MET A 580 -9.64 -0.33 -23.24
C MET A 580 -10.68 0.69 -23.73
N ARG A 581 -11.23 0.48 -24.94
CA ARG A 581 -12.30 1.33 -25.46
C ARG A 581 -13.48 1.26 -24.49
N THR A 582 -13.96 2.42 -24.04
CA THR A 582 -14.97 2.50 -22.99
C THR A 582 -16.07 3.49 -23.35
N ALA A 583 -17.27 2.98 -23.58
CA ALA A 583 -18.46 3.78 -23.79
C ALA A 583 -18.90 4.45 -22.47
N GLN A 584 -19.30 5.72 -22.54
CA GLN A 584 -19.61 6.54 -21.36
C GLN A 584 -21.12 6.78 -21.24
N LEU A 585 -21.69 6.39 -20.10
CA LEU A 585 -23.09 6.62 -19.73
C LEU A 585 -23.15 7.57 -18.52
N ASP A 586 -22.95 8.84 -18.83
CA ASP A 586 -22.65 9.96 -17.92
C ASP A 586 -23.89 10.67 -17.35
N ARG A 587 -25.02 10.65 -18.08
CA ARG A 587 -26.26 11.34 -17.66
C ARG A 587 -26.96 10.62 -16.50
N ILE A 588 -27.02 11.26 -15.33
CA ILE A 588 -27.73 10.77 -14.14
C ILE A 588 -29.24 11.08 -14.28
N MET A 589 -30.11 10.09 -14.03
CA MET A 589 -31.57 10.24 -14.20
C MET A 589 -32.40 9.85 -12.96
N ARG A 590 -31.72 9.44 -11.88
CA ARG A 590 -32.37 8.91 -10.67
C ARG A 590 -33.02 10.00 -9.85
N GLN A 591 -32.32 11.11 -9.62
CA GLN A 591 -32.79 12.21 -8.79
C GLN A 591 -33.91 12.99 -9.49
N LYS A 592 -35.03 13.17 -8.80
CA LYS A 592 -36.20 13.93 -9.27
C LYS A 592 -36.13 15.40 -8.87
N ASP A 593 -35.48 15.70 -7.75
CA ASP A 593 -35.15 17.06 -7.34
C ASP A 593 -33.90 17.57 -8.07
N PRO A 594 -34.00 18.65 -8.88
CA PRO A 594 -32.85 19.24 -9.58
C PRO A 594 -31.73 19.72 -8.65
N ALA A 595 -32.06 20.18 -7.43
CA ALA A 595 -31.05 20.66 -6.48
C ALA A 595 -30.20 19.51 -5.95
N LEU A 596 -30.86 18.40 -5.59
CA LEU A 596 -30.18 17.16 -5.21
C LEU A 596 -29.37 16.57 -6.37
N LEU A 597 -29.92 16.59 -7.59
CA LEU A 597 -29.20 16.11 -8.79
C LEU A 597 -27.86 16.83 -8.96
N LYS A 598 -27.86 18.17 -8.87
CA LYS A 598 -26.64 18.99 -9.00
C LYS A 598 -25.58 18.59 -7.96
N ALA A 599 -25.99 18.40 -6.70
CA ALA A 599 -25.06 17.95 -5.66
C ALA A 599 -24.47 16.56 -5.98
N VAL A 600 -25.29 15.61 -6.43
CA VAL A 600 -24.85 14.26 -6.82
C VAL A 600 -23.90 14.28 -8.02
N GLU A 601 -24.09 15.19 -8.99
CA GLU A 601 -23.19 15.36 -10.13
C GLU A 601 -21.79 15.81 -9.71
N HIS A 602 -21.69 16.78 -8.78
CA HIS A 602 -20.40 17.18 -8.20
C HIS A 602 -19.74 16.02 -7.45
N LEU A 603 -20.50 15.27 -6.65
CA LEU A 603 -19.97 14.06 -5.97
C LEU A 603 -19.47 13.00 -6.96
N ALA A 604 -20.17 12.79 -8.09
CA ALA A 604 -19.78 11.83 -9.13
C ALA A 604 -18.45 12.20 -9.82
N LYS A 605 -18.14 13.50 -9.89
CA LYS A 605 -16.90 14.06 -10.45
C LYS A 605 -15.76 14.15 -9.42
N SER A 606 -15.98 13.65 -8.20
CA SER A 606 -15.05 13.80 -7.07
C SER A 606 -14.83 15.25 -6.62
N GLU A 607 -15.74 16.17 -6.96
CA GLU A 607 -15.78 17.54 -6.46
C GLU A 607 -16.50 17.58 -5.09
N THR A 608 -16.02 16.74 -4.16
CA THR A 608 -16.74 16.36 -2.94
C THR A 608 -17.07 17.56 -2.06
N GLU A 609 -16.12 18.48 -1.85
CA GLU A 609 -16.35 19.66 -1.02
C GLU A 609 -17.50 20.51 -1.58
N GLN A 610 -17.53 20.73 -2.90
CA GLN A 610 -18.59 21.50 -3.56
C GLN A 610 -19.94 20.79 -3.43
N GLY A 611 -19.98 19.48 -3.64
CA GLY A 611 -21.21 18.69 -3.47
C GLY A 611 -21.76 18.76 -2.05
N ILE A 612 -20.90 18.70 -1.03
CA ILE A 612 -21.29 18.83 0.38
C ILE A 612 -21.76 20.25 0.71
N THR A 613 -21.09 21.29 0.19
CA THR A 613 -21.54 22.68 0.35
C THR A 613 -22.94 22.89 -0.23
N LEU A 614 -23.23 22.35 -1.42
CA LEU A 614 -24.56 22.43 -2.01
C LEU A 614 -25.63 21.72 -1.16
N LEU A 615 -25.31 20.56 -0.57
CA LEU A 615 -26.22 19.88 0.35
C LEU A 615 -26.47 20.70 1.62
N GLN A 616 -25.45 21.38 2.14
CA GLN A 616 -25.58 22.28 3.29
C GLN A 616 -26.50 23.46 2.97
N GLU A 617 -26.29 24.13 1.82
CA GLU A 617 -27.11 25.25 1.34
C GLU A 617 -28.58 24.85 1.12
N GLN A 618 -28.81 23.59 0.75
CA GLN A 618 -30.15 23.00 0.59
C GLN A 618 -30.80 22.60 1.92
N GLY A 619 -30.14 22.78 3.07
CA GLY A 619 -30.65 22.36 4.37
C GLY A 619 -30.69 20.85 4.57
N ARG A 620 -29.84 20.10 3.85
CA ARG A 620 -29.79 18.63 3.87
C ARG A 620 -28.74 18.05 4.81
N ILE A 621 -28.12 18.89 5.66
CA ILE A 621 -27.10 18.48 6.63
C ILE A 621 -27.52 18.96 8.02
N THR A 622 -27.59 18.02 8.95
CA THR A 622 -27.87 18.25 10.36
C THR A 622 -26.61 17.97 11.18
N GLU A 623 -26.13 18.98 11.91
CA GLU A 623 -25.02 18.84 12.84
C GLU A 623 -25.53 18.45 14.24
N MET A 624 -24.99 17.34 14.76
CA MET A 624 -25.23 16.80 16.09
C MET A 624 -23.90 16.27 16.64
N PRO A 625 -23.20 17.07 17.47
CA PRO A 625 -21.88 16.70 17.98
C PRO A 625 -21.89 15.37 18.74
N ASP A 626 -22.88 15.17 19.62
CA ASP A 626 -23.01 13.94 20.38
C ASP A 626 -23.47 12.76 19.51
N ARG A 627 -22.78 11.62 19.65
CA ARG A 627 -23.02 10.42 18.85
C ARG A 627 -24.37 9.78 19.17
N ARG A 628 -24.77 9.74 20.45
CA ARG A 628 -26.03 9.12 20.88
C ARG A 628 -27.22 9.94 20.39
N ASP A 629 -27.15 11.26 20.55
CA ASP A 629 -28.19 12.17 20.07
C ASP A 629 -28.34 12.09 18.55
N ARG A 630 -27.22 12.02 17.82
CA ARG A 630 -27.21 11.85 16.37
C ARG A 630 -27.88 10.56 15.93
N ILE A 631 -27.57 9.44 16.59
CA ILE A 631 -28.21 8.14 16.30
C ILE A 631 -29.70 8.16 16.63
N ALA A 632 -30.08 8.75 17.77
CA ALA A 632 -31.48 8.90 18.17
C ALA A 632 -32.26 9.79 17.19
N ALA A 633 -31.65 10.84 16.65
CA ALA A 633 -32.28 11.69 15.64
C ALA A 633 -32.51 10.96 14.32
N ILE A 634 -31.54 10.16 13.86
CA ILE A 634 -31.72 9.28 12.70
C ILE A 634 -32.87 8.30 12.95
N ALA A 635 -32.95 7.71 14.15
CA ALA A 635 -34.01 6.78 14.50
C ALA A 635 -35.39 7.44 14.46
N LYS A 636 -35.54 8.62 15.06
CA LYS A 636 -36.78 9.42 15.03
C LYS A 636 -37.17 9.80 13.60
N ASP A 637 -36.22 10.24 12.79
CA ASP A 637 -36.49 10.66 11.42
C ASP A 637 -36.86 9.48 10.51
N TYR A 638 -36.22 8.32 10.71
CA TYR A 638 -36.64 7.07 10.07
C TYR A 638 -38.05 6.67 10.51
N ALA A 639 -38.31 6.63 11.82
CA ALA A 639 -39.60 6.24 12.37
C ALA A 639 -40.72 7.15 11.91
N ALA A 640 -40.47 8.45 11.68
CA ALA A 640 -41.46 9.37 11.12
C ALA A 640 -41.93 8.94 9.72
N ARG A 641 -41.01 8.50 8.84
CA ARG A 641 -41.29 8.07 7.46
C ARG A 641 -40.47 6.81 7.09
N PRO A 642 -40.90 5.62 7.54
CA PRO A 642 -40.11 4.38 7.36
C PRO A 642 -40.23 3.82 5.93
N GLU A 643 -41.36 4.10 5.26
CA GLU A 643 -41.64 3.71 3.88
C GLU A 643 -40.59 4.29 2.93
N ASN A 644 -40.05 3.44 2.03
CA ASN A 644 -39.05 3.82 1.02
C ASN A 644 -37.83 4.61 1.53
N THR A 645 -37.49 4.50 2.82
CA THR A 645 -36.32 5.15 3.43
C THR A 645 -35.16 4.16 3.63
N LEU A 646 -33.96 4.56 3.21
CA LEU A 646 -32.72 3.81 3.39
C LEU A 646 -31.78 4.55 4.35
N VAL A 647 -31.32 3.87 5.40
CA VAL A 647 -30.29 4.43 6.28
C VAL A 647 -28.92 3.86 5.92
N VAL A 648 -27.94 4.73 5.67
CA VAL A 648 -26.59 4.36 5.24
C VAL A 648 -25.57 4.72 6.32
N SER A 649 -24.79 3.72 6.74
CA SER A 649 -23.70 3.86 7.71
C SER A 649 -22.32 3.62 7.07
N PRO A 650 -21.24 4.18 7.64
CA PRO A 650 -19.88 3.97 7.14
C PRO A 650 -19.35 2.58 7.53
N ASP A 651 -19.79 2.05 8.67
CA ASP A 651 -19.29 0.79 9.24
C ASP A 651 -20.40 -0.06 9.89
N ASN A 652 -20.05 -1.31 10.26
CA ASN A 652 -20.97 -2.28 10.86
C ASN A 652 -21.37 -1.94 12.29
N LYS A 653 -20.50 -1.31 13.09
CA LYS A 653 -20.80 -0.94 14.48
C LYS A 653 -21.87 0.15 14.49
N SER A 654 -21.65 1.23 13.74
CA SER A 654 -22.63 2.30 13.54
C SER A 654 -23.94 1.75 12.97
N ARG A 655 -23.88 0.76 12.05
CA ARG A 655 -25.09 0.08 11.52
C ARG A 655 -25.91 -0.57 12.64
N GLN A 656 -25.24 -1.33 13.52
CA GLN A 656 -25.90 -2.05 14.62
C GLN A 656 -26.54 -1.08 15.61
N GLU A 657 -25.81 -0.04 16.02
CA GLU A 657 -26.33 1.00 16.93
C GLU A 657 -27.56 1.71 16.33
N ILE A 658 -27.53 2.02 15.03
CA ILE A 658 -28.67 2.64 14.33
C ILE A 658 -29.84 1.67 14.21
N ASN A 659 -29.61 0.39 13.89
CA ASN A 659 -30.66 -0.63 13.81
C ASN A 659 -31.40 -0.77 15.15
N GLU A 660 -30.64 -0.84 16.25
CA GLU A 660 -31.18 -0.96 17.61
C GLU A 660 -31.99 0.29 17.99
N ALA A 661 -31.47 1.49 17.71
CA ALA A 661 -32.16 2.74 17.98
C ALA A 661 -33.45 2.89 17.16
N ILE A 662 -33.43 2.54 15.87
CA ILE A 662 -34.62 2.57 15.01
C ILE A 662 -35.68 1.59 15.54
N ARG A 663 -35.29 0.36 15.87
CA ARG A 663 -36.23 -0.64 16.39
C ARG A 663 -36.87 -0.17 17.70
N ALA A 664 -36.07 0.38 18.62
CA ALA A 664 -36.55 0.92 19.89
C ALA A 664 -37.56 2.06 19.69
N GLU A 665 -37.28 3.00 18.78
CA GLU A 665 -38.19 4.10 18.45
C GLU A 665 -39.49 3.59 17.79
N LEU A 666 -39.42 2.58 16.91
CA LEU A 666 -40.61 2.00 16.29
C LEU A 666 -41.50 1.26 17.29
N LEU A 667 -40.92 0.59 18.29
CA LEU A 667 -41.68 -0.01 19.40
C LEU A 667 -42.34 1.09 20.25
N GLN A 668 -41.56 2.10 20.64
CA GLN A 668 -42.05 3.21 21.47
C GLN A 668 -43.20 3.98 20.81
N THR A 669 -43.13 4.17 19.49
CA THR A 669 -44.17 4.85 18.70
C THR A 669 -45.32 3.94 18.27
N GLY A 670 -45.28 2.65 18.63
CA GLY A 670 -46.31 1.66 18.29
C GLY A 670 -46.38 1.31 16.79
N LYS A 671 -45.36 1.66 16.00
CA LYS A 671 -45.26 1.33 14.57
C LYS A 671 -44.74 -0.08 14.33
N LEU A 672 -44.03 -0.66 15.30
CA LEU A 672 -43.65 -2.07 15.35
C LEU A 672 -44.50 -2.77 16.41
N LYS A 673 -44.90 -4.02 16.15
CA LYS A 673 -45.66 -4.81 17.14
C LYS A 673 -44.74 -5.24 18.28
N ASP A 674 -45.28 -5.21 19.50
CA ASP A 674 -44.61 -5.73 20.69
C ASP A 674 -44.87 -7.24 20.85
N ASP A 675 -44.45 -8.01 19.85
CA ASP A 675 -44.58 -9.48 19.78
C ASP A 675 -43.22 -10.17 19.57
N GLY A 676 -42.15 -9.51 20.05
CA GLY A 676 -40.77 -9.93 19.89
C GLY A 676 -40.50 -11.35 20.39
N LYS A 677 -39.82 -12.14 19.56
CA LYS A 677 -39.33 -13.48 19.90
C LYS A 677 -37.82 -13.55 19.65
N VAL A 678 -37.10 -14.26 20.51
CA VAL A 678 -35.65 -14.42 20.40
C VAL A 678 -35.30 -15.61 19.50
N PHE A 679 -34.37 -15.40 18.58
CA PHE A 679 -33.88 -16.38 17.62
C PHE A 679 -32.35 -16.43 17.64
N ARG A 680 -31.79 -17.62 17.41
CA ARG A 680 -30.34 -17.79 17.25
C ARG A 680 -29.93 -17.42 15.83
N THR A 681 -29.08 -16.40 15.70
CA THR A 681 -28.55 -15.94 14.43
C THR A 681 -27.04 -16.14 14.34
N LEU A 682 -26.53 -16.21 13.11
CA LEU A 682 -25.12 -16.35 12.80
C LEU A 682 -24.58 -15.05 12.22
N SER A 683 -23.67 -14.40 12.95
CA SER A 683 -22.94 -13.23 12.50
C SER A 683 -21.60 -13.63 11.91
N HIS A 684 -21.29 -13.20 10.68
CA HIS A 684 -20.05 -13.59 10.00
C HIS A 684 -18.81 -12.95 10.65
N ARG A 685 -17.76 -13.76 10.92
CA ARG A 685 -16.43 -13.32 11.38
C ARG A 685 -15.65 -12.67 10.24
N SER A 686 -16.03 -11.45 9.92
CA SER A 686 -15.46 -10.67 8.81
C SER A 686 -14.05 -10.14 9.10
N ASP A 687 -13.61 -10.25 10.35
CA ASP A 687 -12.25 -9.94 10.81
C ASP A 687 -11.20 -10.97 10.36
N MET A 688 -11.61 -12.14 9.83
CA MET A 688 -10.70 -13.23 9.42
C MET A 688 -10.48 -13.30 7.91
N THR A 689 -9.23 -13.17 7.46
CA THR A 689 -8.77 -13.40 6.08
C THR A 689 -8.73 -14.89 5.72
N GLY A 690 -8.51 -15.24 4.44
CA GLY A 690 -8.31 -16.64 4.06
C GLY A 690 -7.13 -17.28 4.79
N ALA A 691 -6.06 -16.52 5.02
CA ALA A 691 -4.90 -16.96 5.78
C ALA A 691 -5.22 -17.12 7.28
N ASP A 692 -5.97 -16.21 7.90
CA ASP A 692 -6.42 -16.35 9.31
C ASP A 692 -7.16 -17.67 9.54
N ARG A 693 -7.98 -18.09 8.57
CA ARG A 693 -8.77 -19.33 8.66
C ARG A 693 -7.90 -20.59 8.69
N THR A 694 -6.64 -20.50 8.28
CA THR A 694 -5.69 -21.63 8.36
C THR A 694 -4.99 -21.75 9.71
N TRP A 695 -5.30 -20.84 10.66
CA TRP A 695 -4.63 -20.75 11.94
C TRP A 695 -5.61 -20.93 13.09
N ALA A 696 -5.43 -22.01 13.86
CA ALA A 696 -6.32 -22.41 14.95
C ALA A 696 -6.48 -21.29 16.00
N ALA A 697 -5.44 -20.53 16.31
CA ALA A 697 -5.50 -19.49 17.35
C ALA A 697 -6.42 -18.30 17.02
N ARG A 698 -6.88 -18.16 15.77
CA ARG A 698 -7.87 -17.13 15.39
C ARG A 698 -9.32 -17.54 15.67
N TYR A 699 -9.54 -18.82 15.94
CA TYR A 699 -10.82 -19.38 16.33
C TYR A 699 -11.02 -19.23 17.84
N SER A 700 -12.27 -19.09 18.24
CA SER A 700 -12.71 -19.09 19.63
C SER A 700 -13.63 -20.27 19.86
N VAL A 701 -13.63 -20.82 21.07
CA VAL A 701 -14.63 -21.84 21.46
C VAL A 701 -16.02 -21.24 21.31
N GLY A 702 -16.92 -21.97 20.65
CA GLY A 702 -18.26 -21.52 20.28
C GLY A 702 -18.38 -20.89 18.88
N ASP A 703 -17.27 -20.62 18.18
CA ASP A 703 -17.36 -20.22 16.76
C ASP A 703 -18.03 -21.33 15.93
N VAL A 704 -18.86 -20.95 14.97
CA VAL A 704 -19.56 -21.87 14.05
C VAL A 704 -18.87 -21.86 12.69
N VAL A 705 -18.48 -23.03 12.19
CA VAL A 705 -17.76 -23.20 10.93
C VAL A 705 -18.68 -23.83 9.90
N GLN A 706 -18.79 -23.22 8.71
CA GLN A 706 -19.52 -23.73 7.56
C GLN A 706 -18.53 -24.17 6.47
N TYR A 707 -18.67 -25.40 5.95
CA TYR A 707 -17.74 -25.96 4.96
C TYR A 707 -18.30 -25.92 3.54
N ASN A 708 -17.77 -25.08 2.64
CA ASN A 708 -18.30 -24.97 1.28
C ASN A 708 -17.91 -26.13 0.34
N THR A 709 -16.85 -26.85 0.68
CA THR A 709 -16.27 -27.99 -0.07
C THR A 709 -16.44 -29.32 0.68
N GLY A 710 -16.40 -29.31 2.02
CA GLY A 710 -16.44 -30.51 2.87
C GLY A 710 -15.14 -31.32 2.85
N SER A 711 -15.11 -32.44 3.57
CA SER A 711 -14.01 -33.43 3.57
C SER A 711 -14.56 -34.84 3.78
N LYS A 712 -14.32 -35.72 2.80
CA LYS A 712 -14.71 -37.14 2.91
C LYS A 712 -13.90 -37.88 3.97
N GLU A 713 -12.60 -37.63 4.03
CA GLU A 713 -11.66 -38.25 4.98
C GLU A 713 -12.06 -37.97 6.43
N LEU A 714 -12.49 -36.74 6.73
CA LEU A 714 -12.90 -36.31 8.07
C LEU A 714 -14.40 -36.49 8.32
N GLY A 715 -15.16 -37.06 7.37
CA GLY A 715 -16.60 -37.22 7.48
C GLY A 715 -17.39 -35.91 7.57
N ILE A 716 -16.83 -34.81 7.03
CA ILE A 716 -17.45 -33.48 7.00
C ILE A 716 -18.17 -33.29 5.67
N LYS A 717 -19.49 -33.14 5.70
CA LYS A 717 -20.28 -32.98 4.46
C LYS A 717 -20.16 -31.55 3.90
N ARG A 718 -20.26 -31.43 2.58
CA ARG A 718 -20.35 -30.12 1.91
C ARG A 718 -21.60 -29.37 2.37
N GLY A 719 -21.46 -28.09 2.69
CA GLY A 719 -22.52 -27.21 3.19
C GLY A 719 -22.85 -27.38 4.68
N SER A 720 -22.22 -28.33 5.38
CA SER A 720 -22.51 -28.59 6.79
C SER A 720 -21.93 -27.51 7.73
N PHE A 721 -22.54 -27.40 8.91
CA PHE A 721 -22.11 -26.54 10.00
C PHE A 721 -21.57 -27.38 11.16
N THR A 722 -20.54 -26.88 11.84
CA THR A 722 -19.96 -27.45 13.06
C THR A 722 -19.64 -26.34 14.07
N THR A 723 -19.54 -26.67 15.35
CA THR A 723 -19.20 -25.71 16.41
C THR A 723 -17.81 -26.00 16.98
N VAL A 724 -16.97 -25.00 17.13
CA VAL A 724 -15.63 -25.14 17.72
C VAL A 724 -15.75 -25.47 19.21
N ARG A 725 -15.16 -26.58 19.64
CA ARG A 725 -15.12 -27.03 21.04
C ARG A 725 -13.79 -26.80 21.72
N ALA A 726 -12.69 -26.97 21.00
CA ALA A 726 -11.35 -26.73 21.53
C ALA A 726 -10.40 -26.22 20.45
N VAL A 727 -9.42 -25.42 20.88
CA VAL A 727 -8.40 -24.81 20.03
C VAL A 727 -7.03 -25.11 20.64
N ASP A 728 -6.18 -25.84 19.92
CA ASP A 728 -4.77 -25.98 20.24
C ASP A 728 -3.95 -25.11 19.30
N SER A 729 -3.53 -23.95 19.81
CA SER A 729 -2.74 -22.98 19.05
C SER A 729 -1.29 -23.40 18.84
N LYS A 730 -0.74 -24.30 19.67
CA LYS A 730 0.65 -24.78 19.55
C LYS A 730 0.77 -25.83 18.45
N ALA A 731 -0.15 -26.80 18.43
CA ALA A 731 -0.19 -27.84 17.40
C ALA A 731 -0.94 -27.40 16.12
N ASN A 732 -1.53 -26.20 16.13
CA ASN A 732 -2.45 -25.72 15.09
C ASN A 732 -3.60 -26.71 14.83
N LEU A 733 -4.23 -27.23 15.89
CA LEU A 733 -5.35 -28.17 15.79
C LEU A 733 -6.66 -27.50 16.21
N LEU A 734 -7.69 -27.65 15.39
CA LEU A 734 -9.04 -27.19 15.64
C LEU A 734 -9.94 -28.40 15.89
N THR A 735 -10.63 -28.39 17.04
CA THR A 735 -11.57 -29.46 17.41
C THR A 735 -13.00 -28.93 17.26
N VAL A 736 -13.77 -29.54 16.36
CA VAL A 736 -15.15 -29.13 16.04
C VAL A 736 -16.14 -30.24 16.35
N GLU A 737 -17.33 -29.86 16.80
CA GLU A 737 -18.47 -30.75 17.02
C GLU A 737 -19.46 -30.63 15.87
N ARG A 738 -19.90 -31.77 15.36
CA ARG A 738 -20.88 -31.90 14.28
C ARG A 738 -22.30 -31.92 14.85
N ALA A 739 -23.29 -31.68 13.98
CA ALA A 739 -24.70 -31.70 14.37
C ALA A 739 -25.19 -33.04 14.95
N ASN A 740 -24.49 -34.15 14.67
CA ASN A 740 -24.78 -35.47 15.25
C ASN A 740 -24.10 -35.71 16.61
N GLY A 741 -23.42 -34.71 17.18
CA GLY A 741 -22.71 -34.79 18.46
C GLY A 741 -21.26 -35.30 18.36
N ASP A 742 -20.83 -35.79 17.19
CA ASP A 742 -19.47 -36.29 17.03
C ASP A 742 -18.45 -35.16 16.98
N VAL A 743 -17.29 -35.38 17.60
CA VAL A 743 -16.17 -34.43 17.63
C VAL A 743 -15.06 -34.87 16.67
N VAL A 744 -14.51 -33.92 15.91
CA VAL A 744 -13.39 -34.14 14.98
C VAL A 744 -12.32 -33.08 15.21
N ALA A 745 -11.07 -33.51 15.38
CA ALA A 745 -9.90 -32.63 15.45
C ALA A 745 -9.12 -32.67 14.14
N TYR A 746 -8.76 -31.51 13.60
CA TYR A 746 -7.98 -31.41 12.37
C TYR A 746 -7.15 -30.13 12.31
N ASP A 747 -6.13 -30.12 11.44
CA ASP A 747 -5.36 -28.92 11.13
C ASP A 747 -6.10 -28.05 10.11
N PRO A 748 -6.47 -26.80 10.44
CA PRO A 748 -7.24 -25.94 9.54
C PRO A 748 -6.52 -25.61 8.23
N ARG A 749 -5.20 -25.83 8.10
CA ARG A 749 -4.48 -25.74 6.82
C ARG A 749 -4.99 -26.75 5.78
N ARG A 750 -5.54 -27.88 6.21
CA ARG A 750 -5.99 -28.98 5.33
C ARG A 750 -7.39 -28.75 4.77
N LEU A 751 -8.21 -27.89 5.40
CA LEU A 751 -9.58 -27.62 4.98
C LEU A 751 -9.71 -26.18 4.47
N ARG A 752 -9.81 -26.03 3.15
CA ARG A 752 -10.03 -24.74 2.48
C ARG A 752 -11.51 -24.48 2.22
N GLY A 753 -11.87 -23.21 2.08
CA GLY A 753 -13.23 -22.82 1.69
C GLY A 753 -14.25 -22.87 2.83
N VAL A 754 -13.83 -22.54 4.05
CA VAL A 754 -14.72 -22.44 5.22
C VAL A 754 -15.18 -21.01 5.46
N ASN A 755 -16.41 -20.83 5.94
CA ASN A 755 -16.91 -19.56 6.49
C ASN A 755 -17.09 -19.69 8.00
N ILE A 756 -16.77 -18.63 8.75
CA ILE A 756 -16.77 -18.66 10.22
C ILE A 756 -17.79 -17.64 10.72
N PHE A 757 -18.57 -18.04 11.71
CA PHE A 757 -19.64 -17.25 12.30
C PHE A 757 -19.56 -17.27 13.82
N ARG A 758 -20.14 -16.25 14.46
CA ARG A 758 -20.51 -16.28 15.87
C ARG A 758 -22.02 -16.42 15.99
N GLU A 759 -22.43 -17.37 16.81
CA GLU A 759 -23.84 -17.49 17.20
C GLU A 759 -24.17 -16.37 18.20
N GLN A 760 -25.30 -15.72 17.99
CA GLN A 760 -25.80 -14.65 18.85
C GLN A 760 -27.33 -14.74 18.90
N ASP A 761 -27.89 -14.43 20.06
CA ASP A 761 -29.34 -14.29 20.23
C ASP A 761 -29.79 -12.92 19.70
N ARG A 762 -30.86 -12.92 18.92
CA ARG A 762 -31.46 -11.69 18.37
C ARG A 762 -32.96 -11.77 18.41
N GLU A 763 -33.58 -10.70 18.86
CA GLU A 763 -35.03 -10.58 18.93
C GLU A 763 -35.60 -10.07 17.60
N PHE A 764 -36.65 -10.71 17.11
CA PHE A 764 -37.40 -10.27 15.94
C PHE A 764 -38.91 -10.22 16.26
N ALA A 765 -39.58 -9.18 15.76
CA ALA A 765 -41.00 -8.92 15.91
C ALA A 765 -41.69 -8.82 14.54
N THR A 766 -43.01 -8.97 14.51
CA THR A 766 -43.79 -8.78 13.28
C THR A 766 -43.71 -7.31 12.83
N GLY A 767 -43.36 -7.10 11.57
CA GLY A 767 -43.06 -5.79 11.00
C GLY A 767 -41.58 -5.41 11.01
N ASP A 768 -40.71 -6.21 11.65
CA ASP A 768 -39.28 -5.92 11.64
C ASP A 768 -38.74 -5.95 10.21
N ARG A 769 -37.81 -5.03 9.94
CA ARG A 769 -37.03 -5.03 8.70
C ARG A 769 -35.79 -5.89 8.93
N ILE A 770 -35.55 -6.85 8.05
CA ILE A 770 -34.43 -7.80 8.13
C ILE A 770 -33.55 -7.73 6.89
N GLN A 771 -32.32 -8.20 7.05
CA GLN A 771 -31.35 -8.39 5.99
C GLN A 771 -30.84 -9.84 6.01
N PHE A 772 -30.85 -10.49 4.84
CA PHE A 772 -30.18 -11.77 4.66
C PHE A 772 -28.66 -11.55 4.56
N THR A 773 -27.89 -12.30 5.34
CA THR A 773 -26.41 -12.20 5.35
C THR A 773 -25.73 -13.37 4.62
N ALA A 774 -26.53 -14.29 4.07
CA ALA A 774 -26.11 -15.36 3.17
C ALA A 774 -27.20 -15.60 2.09
N PRO A 775 -26.84 -16.07 0.89
CA PRO A 775 -27.80 -16.33 -0.17
C PRO A 775 -28.60 -17.62 0.06
N LEU A 776 -29.90 -17.61 -0.27
CA LEU A 776 -30.77 -18.80 -0.31
C LEU A 776 -31.07 -19.15 -1.76
N LYS A 777 -30.33 -20.13 -2.31
CA LYS A 777 -30.33 -20.45 -3.75
C LYS A 777 -31.69 -20.94 -4.24
N GLU A 778 -32.30 -21.89 -3.53
CA GLU A 778 -33.59 -22.49 -3.91
C GLU A 778 -34.71 -21.45 -3.96
N SER A 779 -34.68 -20.50 -3.03
CA SER A 779 -35.65 -19.41 -2.95
C SER A 779 -35.24 -18.16 -3.72
N LYS A 780 -34.16 -18.19 -4.53
CA LYS A 780 -33.64 -17.03 -5.28
C LYS A 780 -33.43 -15.76 -4.41
N VAL A 781 -33.01 -15.90 -3.15
CA VAL A 781 -32.65 -14.76 -2.28
C VAL A 781 -31.16 -14.52 -2.35
N ALA A 782 -30.74 -13.30 -2.66
CA ALA A 782 -29.34 -12.89 -2.70
C ALA A 782 -28.85 -12.45 -1.31
N ASN A 783 -27.52 -12.49 -1.12
CA ASN A 783 -26.92 -11.87 0.05
C ASN A 783 -27.21 -10.36 0.04
N ARG A 784 -27.52 -9.81 1.22
CA ARG A 784 -27.91 -8.41 1.48
C ARG A 784 -29.29 -8.00 0.95
N ASP A 785 -30.10 -8.95 0.51
CA ASP A 785 -31.52 -8.70 0.25
C ASP A 785 -32.21 -8.25 1.54
N LEU A 786 -33.11 -7.28 1.40
CA LEU A 786 -33.90 -6.72 2.48
C LEU A 786 -35.32 -7.28 2.41
N ALA A 787 -35.92 -7.48 3.59
CA ALA A 787 -37.28 -7.99 3.70
C ALA A 787 -37.97 -7.42 4.94
N THR A 788 -39.30 -7.52 4.97
CA THR A 788 -40.12 -7.19 6.13
C THR A 788 -40.79 -8.44 6.65
N ILE A 789 -40.74 -8.68 7.97
CA ILE A 789 -41.44 -9.80 8.59
C ILE A 789 -42.94 -9.53 8.59
N GLU A 790 -43.72 -10.45 8.00
CA GLU A 790 -45.18 -10.37 7.97
C GLU A 790 -45.81 -11.20 9.10
N ARG A 791 -45.19 -12.34 9.45
CA ARG A 791 -45.72 -13.27 10.46
C ARG A 791 -44.62 -14.15 11.08
N ILE A 792 -44.80 -14.49 12.35
CA ILE A 792 -43.90 -15.38 13.13
C ILE A 792 -44.72 -16.44 13.89
N ASP A 793 -44.74 -17.67 13.38
CA ASP A 793 -45.51 -18.80 13.95
C ASP A 793 -44.58 -19.99 14.23
N GLU A 794 -44.66 -20.60 15.43
CA GLU A 794 -44.08 -21.92 15.75
C GLU A 794 -42.73 -22.27 15.05
N GLY A 795 -41.70 -21.43 15.22
CA GLY A 795 -40.36 -21.66 14.65
C GLY A 795 -40.19 -21.31 13.17
N LYS A 796 -41.24 -20.85 12.49
CA LYS A 796 -41.24 -20.38 11.10
C LYS A 796 -41.42 -18.86 11.02
N MET A 797 -40.78 -18.28 10.01
CA MET A 797 -40.87 -16.85 9.72
C MET A 797 -41.34 -16.65 8.29
N THR A 798 -42.37 -15.82 8.11
CA THR A 798 -42.88 -15.40 6.81
C THR A 798 -42.48 -13.95 6.56
N VAL A 799 -41.78 -13.69 5.46
CA VAL A 799 -41.21 -12.39 5.13
C VAL A 799 -41.56 -11.96 3.71
N ARG A 800 -41.77 -10.67 3.51
CA ARG A 800 -41.92 -10.06 2.19
C ARG A 800 -40.60 -9.47 1.73
N ILE A 801 -40.07 -9.97 0.63
CA ILE A 801 -38.80 -9.49 0.06
C ILE A 801 -39.03 -8.15 -0.66
N ASP A 802 -38.10 -7.20 -0.50
CA ASP A 802 -38.11 -5.94 -1.23
C ASP A 802 -37.76 -6.15 -2.72
N GLY A 803 -38.49 -5.51 -3.63
CA GLY A 803 -38.29 -5.63 -5.07
C GLY A 803 -39.49 -5.12 -5.88
N LYS A 804 -39.39 -5.18 -7.23
CA LYS A 804 -40.50 -4.83 -8.13
C LYS A 804 -41.67 -5.81 -8.00
N GLU A 805 -41.37 -7.09 -7.86
CA GLU A 805 -42.34 -8.13 -7.55
C GLU A 805 -42.35 -8.37 -6.04
N LYS A 806 -43.45 -8.00 -5.37
CA LYS A 806 -43.64 -8.26 -3.94
C LYS A 806 -43.86 -9.75 -3.73
N ARG A 807 -42.78 -10.48 -3.44
CA ARG A 807 -42.79 -11.93 -3.17
C ARG A 807 -42.72 -12.21 -1.68
N THR A 808 -43.50 -13.19 -1.22
CA THR A 808 -43.48 -13.67 0.16
C THR A 808 -42.70 -14.99 0.23
N LEU A 809 -41.87 -15.15 1.27
CA LEU A 809 -41.06 -16.33 1.54
C LEU A 809 -41.32 -16.80 2.97
N THR A 810 -41.55 -18.10 3.14
CA THR A 810 -41.65 -18.72 4.48
C THR A 810 -40.51 -19.71 4.66
N PHE A 811 -39.81 -19.64 5.79
CA PHE A 811 -38.71 -20.55 6.11
C PHE A 811 -38.65 -20.89 7.60
N ASP A 812 -37.94 -21.98 7.90
CA ASP A 812 -37.64 -22.42 9.26
C ASP A 812 -36.45 -21.63 9.83
N THR A 813 -36.64 -21.09 11.04
CA THR A 813 -35.65 -20.22 11.69
C THR A 813 -34.44 -20.97 12.24
N GLU A 814 -34.52 -22.29 12.45
CA GLU A 814 -33.35 -23.10 12.83
C GLU A 814 -32.46 -23.41 11.61
N GLN A 815 -33.06 -23.48 10.42
CA GLN A 815 -32.34 -23.72 9.17
C GLN A 815 -31.73 -22.43 8.60
N VAL A 816 -32.45 -21.30 8.70
CA VAL A 816 -32.03 -20.00 8.19
C VAL A 816 -31.60 -19.10 9.34
N ARG A 817 -30.35 -19.27 9.79
CA ARG A 817 -29.78 -18.49 10.90
C ARG A 817 -29.00 -17.25 10.47
N GLN A 818 -28.71 -17.07 9.18
CA GLN A 818 -27.89 -15.96 8.67
C GLN A 818 -28.72 -14.69 8.43
N LEU A 819 -29.31 -14.15 9.49
CA LEU A 819 -30.21 -13.00 9.47
C LEU A 819 -29.72 -11.89 10.41
N ASP A 820 -29.99 -10.64 10.05
CA ASP A 820 -29.74 -9.45 10.88
C ASP A 820 -30.88 -8.43 10.66
N HIS A 821 -30.97 -7.39 11.48
CA HIS A 821 -31.88 -6.27 11.20
C HIS A 821 -31.43 -5.49 9.96
N GLY A 822 -32.40 -5.04 9.17
CA GLY A 822 -32.23 -4.42 7.86
C GLY A 822 -32.69 -2.96 7.77
N TYR A 823 -32.79 -2.24 8.90
CA TYR A 823 -33.16 -0.82 8.91
C TYR A 823 -32.06 0.07 8.32
N ALA A 824 -30.82 -0.21 8.70
CA ALA A 824 -29.61 0.44 8.19
C ALA A 824 -28.72 -0.56 7.45
N VAL A 825 -27.98 -0.06 6.46
CA VAL A 825 -26.99 -0.82 5.69
C VAL A 825 -25.66 -0.07 5.66
N THR A 826 -24.56 -0.80 5.48
CA THR A 826 -23.28 -0.14 5.22
C THR A 826 -23.25 0.43 3.80
N SER A 827 -22.44 1.47 3.57
CA SER A 827 -22.31 2.09 2.24
C SER A 827 -21.97 1.08 1.12
N HIS A 828 -21.05 0.14 1.37
CA HIS A 828 -20.75 -0.94 0.43
C HIS A 828 -21.98 -1.83 0.13
N SER A 829 -22.77 -2.17 1.16
CA SER A 829 -23.98 -2.98 0.99
C SER A 829 -25.12 -2.23 0.30
N SER A 830 -25.04 -0.88 0.31
CA SER A 830 -25.99 -0.01 -0.38
C SER A 830 -25.71 0.15 -1.87
N GLN A 831 -24.55 -0.28 -2.36
CA GLN A 831 -24.23 -0.19 -3.78
C GLN A 831 -25.26 -0.95 -4.62
N GLY A 832 -25.73 -0.31 -5.68
CA GLY A 832 -26.84 -0.81 -6.50
C GLY A 832 -28.25 -0.56 -5.94
N LEU A 833 -28.43 -0.10 -4.69
CA LEU A 833 -29.75 0.27 -4.16
C LEU A 833 -30.29 1.58 -4.76
N THR A 834 -31.60 1.75 -4.66
CA THR A 834 -32.32 3.00 -4.90
C THR A 834 -33.45 3.08 -3.89
N SER A 835 -33.68 4.27 -3.32
CA SER A 835 -34.74 4.53 -2.35
C SER A 835 -35.19 5.99 -2.49
N GLU A 836 -36.43 6.29 -2.14
CA GLU A 836 -36.96 7.66 -2.24
C GLU A 836 -36.20 8.62 -1.33
N ARG A 837 -35.88 8.13 -0.12
CA ARG A 837 -35.23 8.91 0.92
C ARG A 837 -34.00 8.20 1.49
N VAL A 838 -32.90 8.91 1.62
CA VAL A 838 -31.68 8.40 2.27
C VAL A 838 -31.35 9.21 3.51
N LEU A 839 -31.08 8.52 4.63
CA LEU A 839 -30.49 9.10 5.83
C LEU A 839 -29.05 8.58 5.95
N ALA A 840 -28.06 9.47 5.89
CA ALA A 840 -26.65 9.12 5.94
C ALA A 840 -26.02 9.56 7.26
N HIS A 841 -25.38 8.62 7.98
CA HIS A 841 -24.61 8.93 9.18
C HIS A 841 -23.14 9.12 8.84
N PHE A 842 -22.58 10.31 9.00
CA PHE A 842 -21.15 10.57 8.80
C PHE A 842 -20.51 11.05 10.10
N ASP A 843 -19.39 10.45 10.48
CA ASP A 843 -18.65 10.82 11.68
C ASP A 843 -17.25 11.29 11.28
N THR A 844 -16.98 12.59 11.41
CA THR A 844 -15.72 13.22 10.97
C THR A 844 -14.50 12.78 11.77
N GLU A 845 -14.71 12.13 12.92
CA GLU A 845 -13.66 11.51 13.74
C GLU A 845 -13.38 10.06 13.36
N ALA A 846 -14.24 9.44 12.54
CA ALA A 846 -14.01 8.09 12.06
C ALA A 846 -12.72 8.00 11.21
N PRO A 847 -12.08 6.80 11.14
CA PRO A 847 -10.91 6.59 10.32
C PRO A 847 -11.12 7.09 8.88
N ARG A 848 -10.10 7.75 8.31
CA ARG A 848 -10.14 8.27 6.93
C ARG A 848 -10.60 7.19 5.94
N GLY A 849 -10.14 5.95 6.11
CA GLY A 849 -10.52 4.78 5.30
C GLY A 849 -12.03 4.57 5.13
N LEU A 850 -12.84 5.01 6.11
CA LEU A 850 -14.29 4.85 6.10
C LEU A 850 -15.01 6.10 5.57
N VAL A 851 -14.51 7.30 5.88
CA VAL A 851 -15.13 8.59 5.54
C VAL A 851 -14.32 9.28 4.46
N ASN A 852 -14.75 9.10 3.21
CA ASN A 852 -14.02 9.48 2.01
C ASN A 852 -14.97 9.80 0.84
N THR A 853 -14.42 10.12 -0.34
CA THR A 853 -15.18 10.62 -1.49
C THR A 853 -16.19 9.59 -1.99
N ARG A 854 -15.82 8.31 -1.97
CA ARG A 854 -16.68 7.20 -2.42
C ARG A 854 -17.86 6.98 -1.48
N LEU A 855 -17.66 7.10 -0.15
CA LEU A 855 -18.76 7.06 0.82
C LEU A 855 -19.80 8.14 0.49
N ALA A 856 -19.34 9.38 0.28
CA ALA A 856 -20.22 10.51 -0.03
C ALA A 856 -21.04 10.23 -1.29
N TYR A 857 -20.35 9.89 -2.39
CA TYR A 857 -21.02 9.63 -3.66
C TYR A 857 -21.98 8.44 -3.57
N VAL A 858 -21.53 7.29 -3.04
CA VAL A 858 -22.34 6.08 -2.98
C VAL A 858 -23.55 6.26 -2.10
N ALA A 859 -23.43 6.87 -0.91
CA ALA A 859 -24.54 7.05 0.01
C ALA A 859 -25.61 7.99 -0.57
N ILE A 860 -25.22 9.19 -1.01
CA ILE A 860 -26.17 10.23 -1.43
C ILE A 860 -26.81 9.88 -2.78
N SER A 861 -26.06 9.27 -3.70
CA SER A 861 -26.60 8.88 -5.00
C SER A 861 -27.72 7.82 -4.94
N ARG A 862 -27.97 7.16 -3.79
CA ARG A 862 -29.09 6.21 -3.65
C ARG A 862 -30.45 6.86 -3.55
N ALA A 863 -30.52 8.12 -3.15
CA ALA A 863 -31.77 8.87 -3.01
C ALA A 863 -32.34 9.26 -4.38
N SER A 864 -33.62 9.05 -4.61
CA SER A 864 -34.32 9.61 -5.77
C SER A 864 -35.01 10.95 -5.47
N HIS A 865 -35.43 11.22 -4.24
CA HIS A 865 -36.11 12.47 -3.88
C HIS A 865 -35.40 13.26 -2.77
N ASP A 866 -35.02 12.60 -1.68
CA ASP A 866 -34.48 13.26 -0.50
C ASP A 866 -33.24 12.54 0.05
N ALA A 867 -32.18 13.28 0.32
CA ALA A 867 -31.02 12.79 1.06
C ALA A 867 -30.74 13.74 2.23
N GLN A 868 -30.53 13.18 3.41
CA GLN A 868 -30.21 13.89 4.65
C GLN A 868 -28.92 13.33 5.25
N ILE A 869 -28.00 14.21 5.63
CA ILE A 869 -26.74 13.86 6.29
C ILE A 869 -26.82 14.26 7.76
N TYR A 870 -26.44 13.34 8.63
CA TYR A 870 -26.24 13.59 10.05
C TYR A 870 -24.74 13.50 10.35
N THR A 871 -24.15 14.59 10.87
CA THR A 871 -22.72 14.69 11.14
C THR A 871 -22.43 15.26 12.52
N ASN A 872 -21.24 15.02 13.07
CA ASN A 872 -20.76 15.65 14.30
C ASN A 872 -20.16 17.05 14.09
N ASP A 873 -19.69 17.36 12.88
CA ASP A 873 -19.08 18.66 12.52
C ASP A 873 -19.35 18.92 11.03
N ALA A 874 -20.24 19.87 10.71
CA ALA A 874 -20.59 20.20 9.33
C ALA A 874 -19.47 20.97 8.62
N ALA A 875 -18.75 21.83 9.34
CA ALA A 875 -17.69 22.67 8.78
C ALA A 875 -16.48 21.85 8.29
N ARG A 876 -16.15 20.74 8.96
CA ARG A 876 -15.05 19.84 8.58
C ARG A 876 -15.48 18.72 7.63
N LEU A 877 -16.78 18.47 7.50
CA LEU A 877 -17.31 17.32 6.77
C LEU A 877 -16.83 17.26 5.32
N GLY A 878 -16.94 18.37 4.58
CA GLY A 878 -16.54 18.44 3.17
C GLY A 878 -15.07 18.05 2.97
N LYS A 879 -14.16 18.68 3.72
CA LYS A 879 -12.71 18.39 3.68
C LYS A 879 -12.39 16.95 4.09
N ARG A 880 -13.14 16.40 5.05
CA ARG A 880 -12.94 15.01 5.48
C ARG A 880 -13.37 14.04 4.39
N LEU A 881 -14.56 14.21 3.83
CA LEU A 881 -15.06 13.39 2.74
C LEU A 881 -14.23 13.56 1.46
N ALA A 882 -13.59 14.71 1.21
CA ALA A 882 -12.75 14.91 0.03
C ALA A 882 -11.42 14.12 0.04
N THR A 883 -11.18 13.28 1.04
CA THR A 883 -10.01 12.39 1.07
C THR A 883 -10.17 11.28 0.03
N ASP A 884 -9.22 11.15 -0.92
CA ASP A 884 -9.16 9.98 -1.81
C ASP A 884 -8.37 8.82 -1.18
N ILE A 885 -8.92 7.62 -1.32
CA ILE A 885 -8.39 6.35 -0.76
C ILE A 885 -8.49 5.27 -1.84
N SER A 886 -8.22 5.64 -3.09
CA SER A 886 -8.14 4.71 -4.20
C SER A 886 -7.11 3.62 -3.89
N LYS A 887 -7.46 2.36 -4.20
CA LYS A 887 -6.49 1.26 -4.18
C LYS A 887 -5.32 1.56 -5.10
N THR A 888 -4.13 1.30 -4.63
CA THR A 888 -2.92 1.35 -5.44
C THR A 888 -2.85 0.12 -6.33
N ALA A 889 -2.30 0.27 -7.53
CA ALA A 889 -1.85 -0.86 -8.32
C ALA A 889 -0.32 -0.92 -8.33
N ALA A 890 0.21 -2.13 -8.48
CA ALA A 890 1.64 -2.36 -8.45
C ALA A 890 2.37 -1.72 -9.64
N ILE A 891 1.76 -1.77 -10.84
CA ILE A 891 2.36 -1.23 -12.08
C ILE A 891 2.39 0.31 -12.11
N ASP A 892 1.39 0.96 -11.49
CA ASP A 892 1.28 2.42 -11.43
C ASP A 892 2.45 3.09 -10.71
N LEU A 893 3.19 2.33 -9.92
CA LEU A 893 4.29 2.82 -9.10
C LEU A 893 5.65 2.26 -9.52
N SER A 894 5.70 1.30 -10.44
CA SER A 894 6.96 0.77 -10.99
C SER A 894 7.42 1.46 -12.28
N ASP A 895 6.51 2.11 -13.02
CA ASP A 895 6.81 2.64 -14.39
C ASP A 895 6.52 4.15 -14.61
N HIS A 896 5.85 4.87 -13.68
CA HIS A 896 5.06 6.07 -14.06
C HIS A 896 5.63 7.47 -13.72
N SER A 897 6.84 7.64 -13.19
CA SER A 897 7.29 8.99 -12.82
C SER A 897 8.12 9.71 -13.89
N LYS A 898 9.09 9.05 -14.52
CA LYS A 898 10.03 9.72 -15.44
C LYS A 898 9.77 9.34 -16.90
N ARG A 899 9.54 8.05 -17.15
CA ARG A 899 9.35 7.51 -18.49
C ARG A 899 8.15 8.13 -19.21
N SER A 900 7.01 8.30 -18.52
CA SER A 900 5.81 8.91 -19.13
C SER A 900 5.94 10.42 -19.39
N GLU A 901 6.74 11.15 -18.60
CA GLU A 901 6.95 12.59 -18.82
C GLU A 901 7.91 12.83 -19.99
N VAL A 902 8.98 12.03 -20.10
CA VAL A 902 9.91 12.08 -21.24
C VAL A 902 9.25 11.58 -22.54
N GLU A 903 8.45 10.51 -22.50
CA GLU A 903 7.71 10.02 -23.67
C GLU A 903 6.66 11.02 -24.17
N ARG A 904 5.99 11.75 -23.25
CA ARG A 904 5.11 12.89 -23.60
C ARG A 904 5.91 14.02 -24.22
N ALA A 905 7.10 14.35 -23.71
CA ALA A 905 7.97 15.35 -24.30
C ALA A 905 8.43 14.94 -25.72
N VAL A 906 8.83 13.68 -25.94
CA VAL A 906 9.17 13.13 -27.27
C VAL A 906 7.99 13.28 -28.24
N SER A 907 6.77 12.94 -27.79
CA SER A 907 5.55 13.08 -28.61
C SER A 907 5.28 14.55 -28.96
N ALA A 908 5.42 15.47 -28.00
CA ALA A 908 5.26 16.91 -28.23
C ALA A 908 6.29 17.48 -29.23
N PHE A 909 7.54 16.98 -29.22
CA PHE A 909 8.55 17.36 -30.22
C PHE A 909 8.18 16.89 -31.63
N ARG A 910 7.58 15.71 -31.79
CA ARG A 910 7.19 15.15 -33.10
C ARG A 910 6.01 15.87 -33.74
N GLU A 911 5.08 16.38 -32.93
CA GLU A 911 3.89 17.10 -33.40
C GLU A 911 4.18 18.55 -33.88
N ASN A 912 5.45 18.93 -34.06
CA ASN A 912 5.87 20.27 -34.47
C ASN A 912 5.27 21.38 -33.59
N ALA A 913 5.20 21.15 -32.27
CA ALA A 913 4.84 22.16 -31.28
C ALA A 913 6.06 22.70 -30.48
N PRO A 914 7.19 23.13 -31.11
CA PRO A 914 8.33 23.67 -30.36
C PRO A 914 8.02 25.02 -29.69
N ALA A 915 6.91 25.68 -30.05
CA ALA A 915 6.51 26.98 -29.52
C ALA A 915 6.04 26.95 -28.05
N MET A 916 5.68 25.79 -27.50
CA MET A 916 5.33 25.66 -26.06
C MET A 916 6.41 24.95 -25.22
N ALA A 917 7.37 24.27 -25.86
CA ALA A 917 8.50 23.63 -25.18
C ALA A 917 9.73 24.56 -25.14
N THR A 918 9.59 25.69 -24.45
CA THR A 918 10.68 26.56 -23.92
C THR A 918 12.01 26.55 -24.69
N SER A 919 11.98 26.94 -25.97
CA SER A 919 13.17 27.43 -26.64
C SER A 919 13.33 28.92 -26.31
N ILE A 920 14.22 29.27 -25.38
CA ILE A 920 14.85 30.59 -25.48
C ILE A 920 15.90 30.42 -26.57
N LEU A 921 15.62 30.99 -27.73
CA LEU A 921 16.52 31.14 -28.87
C LEU A 921 17.80 31.87 -28.42
N GLN A 922 18.77 31.11 -27.94
CA GLN A 922 20.18 31.38 -28.17
C GLN A 922 20.75 30.20 -28.97
N GLN A 923 20.42 30.12 -30.26
CA GLN A 923 21.26 29.36 -31.20
C GLN A 923 22.56 30.14 -31.39
N ASN A 924 23.46 30.01 -30.42
CA ASN A 924 24.82 30.52 -30.52
C ASN A 924 25.75 29.34 -30.78
N GLY A 925 25.69 28.84 -32.02
CA GLY A 925 26.48 27.71 -32.47
C GLY A 925 26.00 26.37 -31.91
N ARG A 926 26.91 25.65 -31.24
CA ARG A 926 26.87 24.21 -30.95
C ARG A 926 26.20 23.83 -29.60
N VAL A 927 25.42 24.71 -28.96
CA VAL A 927 24.83 24.49 -27.62
C VAL A 927 23.31 24.73 -27.63
N HIS A 928 22.53 23.80 -27.06
CA HIS A 928 21.08 23.84 -26.91
C HIS A 928 20.68 23.80 -25.44
N GLU A 929 19.78 24.69 -25.04
CA GLU A 929 19.25 24.79 -23.67
C GLU A 929 17.76 24.47 -23.63
N TYR A 930 17.33 23.72 -22.61
CA TYR A 930 15.93 23.32 -22.39
C TYR A 930 15.48 23.63 -20.96
N ALA A 931 14.22 24.00 -20.75
CA ALA A 931 13.73 24.37 -19.42
C ALA A 931 13.59 23.22 -18.41
N SER A 932 13.78 21.97 -18.83
CA SER A 932 13.71 20.79 -17.96
C SER A 932 14.60 19.67 -18.47
N SER A 933 14.98 18.75 -17.58
CA SER A 933 15.74 17.54 -17.91
C SER A 933 15.01 16.67 -18.92
N GLU A 934 13.69 16.52 -18.77
CA GLU A 934 12.89 15.58 -19.55
C GLU A 934 12.86 15.98 -21.04
N HIS A 935 12.72 17.28 -21.30
CA HIS A 935 12.76 17.82 -22.67
C HIS A 935 14.17 17.75 -23.27
N ARG A 936 15.21 17.94 -22.44
CA ARG A 936 16.61 17.78 -22.87
C ARG A 936 16.88 16.35 -23.34
N LEU A 937 16.47 15.35 -22.56
CA LEU A 937 16.66 13.93 -22.90
C LEU A 937 15.89 13.55 -24.17
N ALA A 938 14.63 14.00 -24.28
CA ALA A 938 13.82 13.80 -25.49
C ALA A 938 14.51 14.38 -26.74
N ALA A 939 15.03 15.61 -26.64
CA ALA A 939 15.73 16.26 -27.74
C ALA A 939 17.04 15.55 -28.12
N VAL A 940 17.81 15.06 -27.14
CA VAL A 940 19.04 14.28 -27.39
C VAL A 940 18.72 12.97 -28.10
N ALA A 941 17.68 12.25 -27.67
CA ALA A 941 17.26 10.99 -28.29
C ALA A 941 16.80 11.18 -29.74
N LEU A 942 15.98 12.19 -30.00
CA LEU A 942 15.54 12.56 -31.35
C LEU A 942 16.70 13.01 -32.24
N ALA A 943 17.61 13.84 -31.71
CA ALA A 943 18.80 14.29 -32.42
C ALA A 943 19.69 13.12 -32.84
N TYR A 944 19.89 12.15 -31.94
CA TYR A 944 20.60 10.92 -32.27
C TYR A 944 19.90 10.14 -33.39
N ALA A 945 18.61 9.88 -33.25
CA ALA A 945 17.88 9.04 -34.19
C ALA A 945 17.68 9.70 -35.56
N SER A 946 17.74 11.03 -35.66
CA SER A 946 17.63 11.74 -36.93
C SER A 946 18.80 11.54 -37.89
N GLN A 947 19.89 10.88 -37.48
CA GLN A 947 21.14 10.84 -38.26
C GLN A 947 21.63 9.42 -38.55
N GLN A 948 22.29 9.25 -39.70
CA GLN A 948 22.65 7.94 -40.23
C GLN A 948 24.04 7.42 -39.82
N ASP A 949 25.00 8.27 -39.44
CA ASP A 949 26.40 7.82 -39.22
C ASP A 949 27.06 8.29 -37.90
N SER A 950 27.78 7.35 -37.26
CA SER A 950 28.82 7.52 -36.21
C SER A 950 28.61 8.60 -35.15
N VAL A 951 27.42 8.64 -34.52
CA VAL A 951 27.12 9.49 -33.36
C VAL A 951 27.36 8.74 -32.05
N VAL A 952 27.90 9.42 -31.05
CA VAL A 952 27.92 8.93 -29.66
C VAL A 952 27.39 10.02 -28.74
N VAL A 953 26.50 9.63 -27.82
CA VAL A 953 26.01 10.51 -26.76
C VAL A 953 26.92 10.38 -25.54
N VAL A 954 27.45 11.49 -25.04
CA VAL A 954 28.26 11.53 -23.82
C VAL A 954 27.40 12.12 -22.70
N ALA A 955 27.14 11.32 -21.67
CA ALA A 955 26.38 11.72 -20.50
C ALA A 955 27.10 11.21 -19.23
N PRO A 956 27.51 12.10 -18.29
CA PRO A 956 28.26 11.71 -17.09
C PRO A 956 27.46 10.84 -16.13
N ASP A 957 26.15 11.08 -16.03
CA ASP A 957 25.28 10.36 -15.10
C ASP A 957 24.89 8.98 -15.63
N ALA A 958 25.00 7.96 -14.78
CA ALA A 958 24.71 6.58 -15.16
C ALA A 958 23.22 6.31 -15.41
N THR A 959 22.35 7.03 -14.70
CA THR A 959 20.90 6.92 -14.85
C THR A 959 20.49 7.54 -16.17
N GLU A 960 21.01 8.74 -16.48
CA GLU A 960 20.78 9.46 -17.72
C GLU A 960 21.24 8.66 -18.95
N ARG A 961 22.40 8.00 -18.87
CA ARG A 961 22.86 7.09 -19.94
C ARG A 961 21.91 5.93 -20.19
N LYS A 962 21.42 5.28 -19.14
CA LYS A 962 20.49 4.15 -19.26
C LYS A 962 19.17 4.61 -19.89
N GLU A 963 18.66 5.75 -19.46
CA GLU A 963 17.43 6.35 -19.97
C GLU A 963 17.56 6.76 -21.45
N LEU A 964 18.61 7.50 -21.81
CA LEU A 964 18.89 7.87 -23.19
C LEU A 964 19.09 6.67 -24.11
N THR A 965 19.80 5.64 -23.63
CA THR A 965 19.98 4.39 -24.40
C THR A 965 18.63 3.76 -24.74
N GLN A 966 17.71 3.71 -23.79
CA GLN A 966 16.38 3.14 -24.03
C GLN A 966 15.55 4.00 -24.98
N LEU A 967 15.52 5.33 -24.78
CA LEU A 967 14.78 6.27 -25.64
C LEU A 967 15.27 6.22 -27.09
N ILE A 968 16.59 6.16 -27.29
CA ILE A 968 17.19 6.04 -28.62
C ILE A 968 16.78 4.73 -29.28
N ARG A 969 16.81 3.62 -28.56
CA ARG A 969 16.39 2.31 -29.09
C ARG A 969 14.91 2.31 -29.49
N ASP A 970 14.05 2.89 -28.65
CA ASP A 970 12.62 2.99 -28.92
C ASP A 970 12.34 3.85 -30.17
N GLU A 971 13.06 4.96 -30.34
CA GLU A 971 12.98 5.80 -31.54
C GLU A 971 13.50 5.07 -32.80
N LEU A 972 14.63 4.37 -32.71
CA LEU A 972 15.18 3.62 -33.84
C LEU A 972 14.27 2.47 -34.28
N ARG A 973 13.59 1.80 -33.34
CA ARG A 973 12.56 0.79 -33.65
C ARG A 973 11.39 1.39 -34.39
N GLN A 974 10.91 2.54 -33.93
CA GLN A 974 9.80 3.23 -34.57
C GLN A 974 10.14 3.68 -36.00
N GLN A 975 11.40 4.03 -36.26
CA GLN A 975 11.90 4.37 -37.60
C GLN A 975 12.24 3.13 -38.46
N GLY A 976 12.07 1.91 -37.92
CA GLY A 976 12.44 0.67 -38.61
C GLY A 976 13.94 0.45 -38.78
N ARG A 977 14.79 1.23 -38.08
CA ARG A 977 16.26 1.16 -38.14
C ARG A 977 16.85 0.15 -37.14
N LEU A 978 16.06 -0.26 -36.15
CA LEU A 978 16.36 -1.32 -35.20
C LEU A 978 15.23 -2.35 -35.27
N SER A 979 15.57 -3.64 -35.37
CA SER A 979 14.58 -4.71 -35.43
C SER A 979 13.67 -4.71 -34.19
N THR A 980 12.40 -5.04 -34.37
CA THR A 980 11.46 -5.28 -33.26
C THR A 980 11.72 -6.63 -32.58
N GLU A 981 12.44 -7.53 -33.24
CA GLU A 981 12.90 -8.79 -32.67
C GLU A 981 14.21 -8.56 -31.90
N SER A 982 14.28 -9.08 -30.68
CA SER A 982 15.45 -8.96 -29.80
C SER A 982 15.89 -10.33 -29.32
N HIS A 983 17.18 -10.60 -29.37
CA HIS A 983 17.81 -11.81 -28.89
C HIS A 983 18.51 -11.55 -27.56
N GLN A 984 18.32 -12.45 -26.59
CA GLN A 984 19.01 -12.40 -25.31
C GLN A 984 20.40 -13.01 -25.44
N LEU A 985 21.43 -12.17 -25.39
CA LEU A 985 22.81 -12.60 -25.48
C LEU A 985 23.50 -12.47 -24.12
N PRO A 986 24.33 -13.46 -23.71
CA PRO A 986 25.17 -13.32 -22.54
C PRO A 986 26.20 -12.22 -22.77
N ALA A 987 26.41 -11.35 -21.79
CA ALA A 987 27.39 -10.28 -21.80
C ALA A 987 28.22 -10.30 -20.52
N ARG A 988 29.54 -10.29 -20.64
CA ARG A 988 30.50 -10.23 -19.54
C ARG A 988 30.82 -8.78 -19.21
N VAL A 989 30.27 -8.33 -18.08
CA VAL A 989 30.51 -6.98 -17.55
C VAL A 989 31.64 -7.04 -16.52
N GLU A 990 32.74 -6.36 -16.82
CA GLU A 990 33.89 -6.22 -15.92
C GLU A 990 33.48 -5.45 -14.65
N GLN A 991 33.53 -6.11 -13.51
CA GLN A 991 33.25 -5.53 -12.21
C GLN A 991 34.49 -4.80 -11.68
N ARG A 992 34.36 -3.49 -11.44
CA ARG A 992 35.43 -2.68 -10.84
C ARG A 992 35.18 -2.48 -9.37
N PHE A 993 35.91 -3.21 -8.54
CA PHE A 993 35.83 -3.07 -7.10
C PHE A 993 36.73 -1.94 -6.62
N GLY A 994 36.17 -1.01 -5.84
CA GLY A 994 36.98 -0.01 -5.13
C GLY A 994 37.97 -0.66 -4.15
N ASN A 995 37.64 -1.84 -3.62
CA ASN A 995 38.54 -2.66 -2.84
C ASN A 995 38.32 -4.18 -3.13
N PRO A 996 39.15 -4.83 -3.97
CA PRO A 996 38.98 -6.24 -4.33
C PRO A 996 39.27 -7.21 -3.16
N ARG A 997 39.68 -6.70 -1.99
CA ARG A 997 39.97 -7.48 -0.78
C ARG A 997 38.75 -7.76 0.08
N LEU A 998 37.59 -7.20 -0.28
CA LEU A 998 36.33 -7.42 0.41
C LEU A 998 35.51 -8.46 -0.36
N ALA A 999 35.25 -9.60 0.27
CA ALA A 999 34.41 -10.67 -0.30
C ALA A 999 33.01 -10.15 -0.61
N ALA A 1000 32.49 -9.19 0.17
CA ALA A 1000 31.19 -8.54 -0.05
C ALA A 1000 31.04 -7.86 -1.42
N ASN A 1001 32.13 -7.61 -2.15
CA ASN A 1001 32.08 -7.01 -3.48
C ASN A 1001 31.82 -8.04 -4.59
N TYR A 1002 32.00 -9.33 -4.31
CA TYR A 1002 31.79 -10.41 -5.26
C TYR A 1002 30.39 -11.02 -5.08
N ALA A 1003 29.88 -11.65 -6.12
CA ALA A 1003 28.64 -12.44 -6.09
C ALA A 1003 28.91 -13.88 -6.55
N ALA A 1004 28.07 -14.82 -6.12
CA ALA A 1004 28.09 -16.17 -6.68
C ALA A 1004 27.77 -16.10 -8.19
N GLY A 1005 28.56 -16.81 -9.01
CA GLY A 1005 28.52 -16.74 -10.47
C GLY A 1005 29.54 -15.77 -11.08
N ASP A 1006 30.19 -14.89 -10.31
CA ASP A 1006 31.25 -14.03 -10.84
C ASP A 1006 32.43 -14.88 -11.34
N GLN A 1007 32.94 -14.58 -12.53
CA GLN A 1007 34.17 -15.19 -13.07
C GLN A 1007 35.37 -14.33 -12.72
N ILE A 1008 36.31 -14.87 -11.95
CA ILE A 1008 37.55 -14.19 -11.57
C ILE A 1008 38.69 -14.73 -12.42
N HIS A 1009 39.32 -13.85 -13.19
CA HIS A 1009 40.51 -14.14 -13.99
C HIS A 1009 41.75 -13.68 -13.21
N TYR A 1010 42.47 -14.62 -12.62
CA TYR A 1010 43.69 -14.33 -11.88
C TYR A 1010 44.88 -14.24 -12.81
N LYS A 1011 45.55 -13.09 -12.81
CA LYS A 1011 46.84 -12.94 -13.51
C LYS A 1011 47.99 -13.64 -12.78
N VAL A 1012 47.93 -13.68 -11.44
CA VAL A 1012 48.87 -14.37 -10.56
C VAL A 1012 48.04 -15.29 -9.68
N GLY A 1013 48.30 -16.58 -9.73
CA GLY A 1013 47.64 -17.63 -8.98
C GLY A 1013 48.24 -17.83 -7.59
N ASN A 1014 47.77 -18.88 -6.91
CA ASN A 1014 48.33 -19.35 -5.65
C ASN A 1014 48.28 -20.89 -5.61
N ALA A 1015 49.45 -21.51 -5.70
CA ALA A 1015 49.60 -22.97 -5.73
C ALA A 1015 49.06 -23.67 -4.47
N GLU A 1016 49.11 -23.03 -3.29
CA GLU A 1016 48.58 -23.60 -2.04
C GLU A 1016 47.05 -23.66 -2.02
N LEU A 1017 46.40 -22.80 -2.82
CA LEU A 1017 44.94 -22.77 -2.98
C LEU A 1017 44.48 -23.50 -4.24
N GLY A 1018 45.39 -24.14 -4.99
CA GLY A 1018 45.05 -24.84 -6.24
C GLY A 1018 44.63 -23.91 -7.39
N ILE A 1019 44.99 -22.63 -7.34
CA ILE A 1019 44.68 -21.63 -8.37
C ILE A 1019 45.95 -21.36 -9.18
N ALA A 1020 45.95 -21.67 -10.48
CA ALA A 1020 47.12 -21.46 -11.35
C ALA A 1020 47.29 -20.00 -11.80
N ASP A 1021 48.50 -19.61 -12.20
CA ASP A 1021 48.74 -18.34 -12.88
C ASP A 1021 47.94 -18.27 -14.19
N ASN A 1022 47.37 -17.09 -14.51
CA ASN A 1022 46.53 -16.86 -15.70
C ASN A 1022 45.33 -17.82 -15.81
N SER A 1023 44.71 -18.19 -14.69
CA SER A 1023 43.52 -19.05 -14.67
C SER A 1023 42.23 -18.26 -14.41
N ALA A 1024 41.12 -18.78 -14.94
CA ALA A 1024 39.77 -18.30 -14.66
C ALA A 1024 39.06 -19.26 -13.72
N VAL A 1025 38.42 -18.73 -12.69
CA VAL A 1025 37.59 -19.49 -11.73
C VAL A 1025 36.23 -18.84 -11.59
N THR A 1026 35.23 -19.59 -11.16
CA THR A 1026 33.89 -19.09 -10.87
C THR A 1026 33.67 -18.99 -9.37
N VAL A 1027 33.12 -17.89 -8.88
CA VAL A 1027 32.74 -17.75 -7.47
C VAL A 1027 31.52 -18.63 -7.20
N LEU A 1028 31.66 -19.60 -6.31
CA LEU A 1028 30.59 -20.52 -5.92
C LEU A 1028 29.78 -19.98 -4.74
N SER A 1029 30.44 -19.33 -3.78
CA SER A 1029 29.77 -18.70 -2.63
C SER A 1029 30.59 -17.57 -2.01
N VAL A 1030 29.89 -16.66 -1.35
CA VAL A 1030 30.44 -15.47 -0.71
C VAL A 1030 29.94 -15.38 0.73
N ASP A 1031 30.88 -15.32 1.67
CA ASP A 1031 30.61 -15.08 3.09
C ASP A 1031 31.15 -13.69 3.47
N ALA A 1032 30.28 -12.69 3.33
CA ALA A 1032 30.64 -11.29 3.54
C ALA A 1032 31.02 -10.97 5.00
N LYS A 1033 30.45 -11.69 5.99
CA LYS A 1033 30.75 -11.48 7.42
C LYS A 1033 32.13 -12.01 7.79
N ALA A 1034 32.51 -13.17 7.25
CA ALA A 1034 33.85 -13.74 7.45
C ALA A 1034 34.89 -13.19 6.46
N ASN A 1035 34.48 -12.33 5.53
CA ASN A 1035 35.27 -11.88 4.39
C ASN A 1035 35.92 -13.05 3.64
N ARG A 1036 35.12 -14.04 3.22
CA ARG A 1036 35.62 -15.28 2.59
C ARG A 1036 34.93 -15.54 1.25
N LEU A 1037 35.72 -15.95 0.27
CA LEU A 1037 35.29 -16.35 -1.06
C LEU A 1037 35.55 -17.84 -1.26
N THR A 1038 34.58 -18.55 -1.82
CA THR A 1038 34.78 -19.91 -2.32
C THR A 1038 34.66 -19.88 -3.83
N VAL A 1039 35.69 -20.34 -4.53
CA VAL A 1039 35.80 -20.32 -5.99
C VAL A 1039 36.06 -21.72 -6.52
N GLY A 1040 35.55 -22.03 -7.71
CA GLY A 1040 35.75 -23.31 -8.40
C GLY A 1040 36.45 -23.11 -9.75
N SER A 1041 37.46 -23.93 -10.05
CA SER A 1041 38.07 -23.98 -11.38
C SER A 1041 37.26 -24.86 -12.35
N LEU A 1042 37.52 -24.72 -13.65
CA LEU A 1042 36.90 -25.54 -14.70
C LEU A 1042 37.20 -27.05 -14.55
N ASP A 1043 38.30 -27.40 -13.90
CA ASP A 1043 38.72 -28.79 -13.64
C ASP A 1043 38.03 -29.41 -12.41
N GLY A 1044 37.11 -28.67 -11.76
CA GLY A 1044 36.31 -29.15 -10.62
C GLY A 1044 36.96 -28.97 -9.25
N ASN A 1045 38.09 -28.24 -9.16
CA ASN A 1045 38.74 -27.96 -7.88
C ASN A 1045 38.13 -26.72 -7.21
N GLU A 1046 37.77 -26.85 -5.92
CA GLU A 1046 37.24 -25.76 -5.11
C GLU A 1046 38.28 -25.21 -4.13
N ALA A 1047 38.35 -23.88 -4.01
CA ALA A 1047 39.26 -23.17 -3.12
C ALA A 1047 38.49 -22.12 -2.32
N SER A 1048 38.64 -22.11 -0.99
CA SER A 1048 38.03 -21.11 -0.12
C SER A 1048 39.09 -20.29 0.60
N TYR A 1049 39.05 -18.97 0.47
CA TYR A 1049 40.07 -18.09 1.01
C TYR A 1049 39.53 -16.68 1.36
N ASN A 1050 40.25 -15.97 2.23
CA ASN A 1050 39.96 -14.58 2.55
C ASN A 1050 40.73 -13.64 1.59
N PRO A 1051 40.06 -12.86 0.73
CA PRO A 1051 40.72 -12.02 -0.27
C PRO A 1051 41.56 -10.88 0.32
N ALA A 1052 41.46 -10.57 1.61
CA ALA A 1052 42.35 -9.62 2.29
C ALA A 1052 43.71 -10.22 2.68
N LEU A 1053 43.78 -11.54 2.86
CA LEU A 1053 44.98 -12.26 3.28
C LEU A 1053 45.85 -12.67 2.08
N VAL A 1054 45.24 -12.91 0.91
CA VAL A 1054 45.93 -13.38 -0.30
C VAL A 1054 46.09 -12.25 -1.31
N ARG A 1055 46.91 -11.25 -0.96
CA ARG A 1055 46.95 -9.94 -1.63
C ARG A 1055 47.36 -9.98 -3.12
N GLY A 1056 48.30 -10.85 -3.49
CA GLY A 1056 48.80 -10.96 -4.87
C GLY A 1056 47.75 -11.50 -5.84
N LEU A 1057 46.86 -12.35 -5.32
CA LEU A 1057 45.83 -13.06 -6.08
C LEU A 1057 44.74 -12.10 -6.58
N THR A 1058 44.12 -11.30 -5.70
CA THR A 1058 42.94 -10.48 -6.05
C THR A 1058 43.26 -9.07 -6.55
N ASN A 1059 44.41 -8.49 -6.22
CA ASN A 1059 44.75 -7.12 -6.68
C ASN A 1059 45.07 -7.05 -8.18
N HIS A 1060 45.41 -8.19 -8.80
CA HIS A 1060 45.72 -8.28 -10.23
C HIS A 1060 44.69 -9.11 -11.00
N ALA A 1061 43.55 -9.40 -10.38
CA ALA A 1061 42.48 -10.17 -10.99
C ALA A 1061 41.47 -9.26 -11.71
N HIS A 1062 40.95 -9.75 -12.83
CA HIS A 1062 39.79 -9.15 -13.50
C HIS A 1062 38.56 -9.96 -13.16
N VAL A 1063 37.48 -9.30 -12.76
CA VAL A 1063 36.25 -9.98 -12.35
C VAL A 1063 35.17 -9.65 -13.37
N PHE A 1064 34.55 -10.67 -13.93
CA PHE A 1064 33.48 -10.54 -14.90
C PHE A 1064 32.21 -11.11 -14.28
N ARG A 1065 31.12 -10.39 -14.45
CA ARG A 1065 29.78 -10.90 -14.16
C ARG A 1065 29.07 -11.15 -15.47
N GLU A 1066 28.46 -12.31 -15.59
CA GLU A 1066 27.60 -12.61 -16.71
C GLU A 1066 26.23 -11.95 -16.49
N GLU A 1067 25.83 -11.10 -17.42
CA GLU A 1067 24.53 -10.45 -17.49
C GLU A 1067 23.90 -10.76 -18.84
N THR A 1068 22.57 -10.76 -18.92
CA THR A 1068 21.88 -10.91 -20.21
C THR A 1068 21.62 -9.54 -20.82
N ARG A 1069 21.88 -9.38 -22.13
CA ARG A 1069 21.58 -8.17 -22.90
C ARG A 1069 20.64 -8.49 -24.06
N ASP A 1070 19.59 -7.69 -24.20
CA ASP A 1070 18.70 -7.76 -25.36
C ASP A 1070 19.35 -7.02 -26.54
N ILE A 1071 19.77 -7.75 -27.57
CA ILE A 1071 20.40 -7.20 -28.78
C ILE A 1071 19.51 -7.49 -29.98
N SER A 1072 19.27 -6.47 -30.80
CA SER A 1072 18.50 -6.57 -32.04
C SER A 1072 19.40 -6.43 -33.28
N GLU A 1073 18.95 -6.89 -34.45
CA GLU A 1073 19.60 -6.52 -35.70
C GLU A 1073 19.48 -5.00 -35.92
N GLY A 1074 20.58 -4.36 -36.34
CA GLY A 1074 20.72 -2.90 -36.38
C GLY A 1074 21.17 -2.27 -35.06
N GLU A 1075 21.37 -3.05 -33.99
CA GLU A 1075 21.80 -2.53 -32.68
C GLU A 1075 23.22 -1.96 -32.74
N ARG A 1076 23.41 -0.80 -32.13
CA ARG A 1076 24.74 -0.20 -31.96
C ARG A 1076 25.37 -0.75 -30.70
N ILE A 1077 26.57 -1.31 -30.84
CA ILE A 1077 27.33 -1.93 -29.75
C ILE A 1077 28.73 -1.33 -29.62
N ARG A 1078 29.34 -1.52 -28.46
CA ARG A 1078 30.72 -1.16 -28.16
C ARG A 1078 31.42 -2.35 -27.51
N PHE A 1079 32.64 -2.65 -27.95
CA PHE A 1079 33.43 -3.74 -27.37
C PHE A 1079 34.01 -3.37 -26.00
N THR A 1080 33.86 -4.27 -25.02
CA THR A 1080 34.32 -4.07 -23.62
C THR A 1080 35.68 -4.71 -23.33
N ALA A 1081 36.19 -5.55 -24.22
CA ALA A 1081 37.50 -6.20 -24.14
C ALA A 1081 38.30 -6.08 -25.46
N THR A 1082 39.63 -6.27 -25.38
CA THR A 1082 40.53 -6.32 -26.55
C THR A 1082 40.90 -7.77 -26.80
N ALA A 1083 40.73 -8.24 -28.04
CA ALA A 1083 41.17 -9.55 -28.48
C ALA A 1083 42.00 -9.37 -29.77
N GLN A 1084 43.32 -9.24 -29.59
CA GLN A 1084 44.26 -8.88 -30.67
C GLN A 1084 44.29 -9.92 -31.80
N GLU A 1085 44.17 -11.20 -31.45
CA GLU A 1085 44.10 -12.34 -32.37
C GLU A 1085 42.91 -12.30 -33.35
N PHE A 1086 41.83 -11.60 -32.98
CA PHE A 1086 40.60 -11.49 -33.78
C PHE A 1086 40.33 -10.09 -34.32
N GLY A 1087 41.28 -9.16 -34.15
CA GLY A 1087 41.17 -7.79 -34.65
C GLY A 1087 40.20 -6.89 -33.87
N ILE A 1088 39.77 -7.30 -32.67
CA ILE A 1088 38.83 -6.55 -31.81
C ILE A 1088 39.62 -5.72 -30.79
N ARG A 1089 39.29 -4.42 -30.66
CA ARG A 1089 39.89 -3.54 -29.66
C ARG A 1089 38.81 -2.99 -28.72
N LYS A 1090 39.10 -2.97 -27.41
CA LYS A 1090 38.24 -2.38 -26.39
C LYS A 1090 37.92 -0.93 -26.74
N GLY A 1091 36.64 -0.56 -26.66
CA GLY A 1091 36.15 0.78 -26.94
C GLY A 1091 35.81 1.07 -28.40
N VAL A 1092 36.01 0.12 -29.33
CA VAL A 1092 35.56 0.26 -30.72
C VAL A 1092 34.05 0.06 -30.80
N PHE A 1093 33.40 0.86 -31.65
CA PHE A 1093 31.96 0.80 -31.92
C PHE A 1093 31.68 0.01 -33.21
N ALA A 1094 30.55 -0.70 -33.21
CA ALA A 1094 30.08 -1.48 -34.34
C ALA A 1094 28.55 -1.53 -34.35
N THR A 1095 27.97 -1.89 -35.49
CA THR A 1095 26.54 -2.14 -35.66
C THR A 1095 26.32 -3.61 -35.95
N VAL A 1096 25.34 -4.23 -35.28
CA VAL A 1096 24.96 -5.64 -35.48
C VAL A 1096 24.24 -5.78 -36.82
N GLU A 1097 24.79 -6.58 -37.73
CA GLU A 1097 24.20 -6.85 -39.04
C GLU A 1097 23.35 -8.13 -39.02
N ARG A 1098 23.73 -9.13 -38.22
CA ARG A 1098 23.02 -10.41 -38.12
C ARG A 1098 23.28 -11.09 -36.79
N ILE A 1099 22.28 -11.76 -36.24
CA ILE A 1099 22.38 -12.59 -35.03
C ILE A 1099 22.12 -14.06 -35.39
N GLY A 1100 23.03 -14.96 -35.02
CA GLY A 1100 22.91 -16.40 -35.22
C GLY A 1100 22.10 -17.10 -34.12
N GLU A 1101 21.56 -18.28 -34.40
CA GLU A 1101 20.84 -19.12 -33.42
C GLU A 1101 21.74 -19.62 -32.28
N ASP A 1102 23.05 -19.67 -32.51
CA ASP A 1102 24.11 -20.05 -31.57
C ASP A 1102 24.71 -18.85 -30.82
N HIS A 1103 24.00 -17.73 -30.75
CA HIS A 1103 24.47 -16.47 -30.14
C HIS A 1103 25.70 -15.84 -30.83
N SER A 1104 26.08 -16.30 -32.03
CA SER A 1104 27.09 -15.65 -32.86
C SER A 1104 26.60 -14.31 -33.43
N LEU A 1105 27.51 -13.36 -33.66
CA LEU A 1105 27.17 -12.03 -34.17
C LEU A 1105 27.99 -11.69 -35.41
N THR A 1106 27.33 -11.20 -36.46
CA THR A 1106 28.03 -10.47 -37.54
C THR A 1106 27.88 -8.98 -37.26
N VAL A 1107 28.99 -8.27 -37.12
CA VAL A 1107 28.99 -6.84 -36.78
C VAL A 1107 29.84 -6.03 -37.76
N ARG A 1108 29.36 -4.86 -38.15
CA ARG A 1108 30.10 -3.90 -38.98
C ARG A 1108 30.70 -2.82 -38.12
N SER A 1109 32.03 -2.76 -38.09
CA SER A 1109 32.75 -1.68 -37.40
C SER A 1109 32.51 -0.33 -38.08
N ASP A 1110 32.63 0.77 -37.32
CA ASP A 1110 32.54 2.14 -37.85
C ASP A 1110 33.61 2.46 -38.91
N GLN A 1111 34.65 1.64 -39.03
CA GLN A 1111 35.66 1.73 -40.10
C GLN A 1111 35.25 0.99 -41.38
N GLY A 1112 34.00 0.51 -41.47
CA GLY A 1112 33.42 -0.13 -42.65
C GLY A 1112 33.76 -1.61 -42.82
N LYS A 1113 34.47 -2.23 -41.87
CA LYS A 1113 34.83 -3.67 -41.92
C LYS A 1113 33.82 -4.51 -41.14
N SER A 1114 33.21 -5.50 -41.79
CA SER A 1114 32.38 -6.52 -41.14
C SER A 1114 33.23 -7.65 -40.55
N VAL A 1115 32.88 -8.09 -39.35
CA VAL A 1115 33.57 -9.11 -38.56
C VAL A 1115 32.53 -10.08 -38.01
N ALA A 1116 32.77 -11.38 -38.14
CA ALA A 1116 31.97 -12.42 -37.51
C ALA A 1116 32.56 -12.76 -36.13
N LEU A 1117 31.70 -12.84 -35.12
CA LEU A 1117 32.01 -13.12 -33.72
C LEU A 1117 31.34 -14.43 -33.32
N SER A 1118 32.11 -15.35 -32.73
CA SER A 1118 31.57 -16.52 -32.02
C SER A 1118 30.84 -16.10 -30.74
N GLU A 1119 30.08 -17.01 -30.12
CA GLU A 1119 29.37 -16.78 -28.84
C GLU A 1119 30.29 -16.21 -27.74
N GLU A 1120 31.50 -16.79 -27.60
CA GLU A 1120 32.47 -16.33 -26.59
C GLU A 1120 32.98 -14.90 -26.89
N GLN A 1121 33.02 -14.50 -28.16
CA GLN A 1121 33.44 -13.15 -28.55
C GLN A 1121 32.27 -12.15 -28.45
N ALA A 1122 31.05 -12.61 -28.71
CA ALA A 1122 29.83 -11.82 -28.61
C ALA A 1122 29.53 -11.41 -27.16
N CYS A 1123 30.09 -12.10 -26.15
CA CYS A 1123 29.86 -11.74 -24.76
C CYS A 1123 30.62 -10.48 -24.29
N HIS A 1124 31.60 -9.97 -25.03
CA HIS A 1124 32.35 -8.77 -24.63
C HIS A 1124 31.83 -7.48 -25.29
N ILE A 1125 30.53 -7.24 -25.16
CA ILE A 1125 29.82 -6.10 -25.77
C ILE A 1125 28.98 -5.32 -24.75
N ASP A 1126 28.74 -4.06 -25.07
CA ASP A 1126 27.85 -3.14 -24.35
C ASP A 1126 27.07 -2.29 -25.37
N TYR A 1127 26.00 -1.61 -24.96
CA TYR A 1127 25.27 -0.72 -25.86
C TYR A 1127 26.16 0.47 -26.28
N GLY A 1128 26.18 0.76 -27.58
CA GLY A 1128 27.05 1.75 -28.20
C GLY A 1128 26.46 3.16 -28.32
N TYR A 1129 25.27 3.41 -27.75
CA TYR A 1129 24.54 4.67 -27.90
C TYR A 1129 25.07 5.79 -27.00
N THR A 1130 25.38 5.44 -25.74
CA THR A 1130 25.77 6.41 -24.70
C THR A 1130 27.11 6.05 -24.06
N SER A 1131 27.85 7.03 -23.57
CA SER A 1131 29.18 6.87 -22.96
C SER A 1131 29.37 7.80 -21.77
N ASP A 1132 30.04 7.31 -20.72
CA ASP A 1132 30.45 8.09 -19.54
C ASP A 1132 31.68 8.96 -19.80
N ARG A 1133 32.42 8.63 -20.87
CA ARG A 1133 33.67 9.28 -21.24
C ARG A 1133 33.65 9.73 -22.68
N VAL A 1134 34.46 10.76 -22.90
CA VAL A 1134 34.88 11.21 -24.22
C VAL A 1134 35.58 10.05 -24.96
N PRO A 1135 35.08 9.63 -26.12
CA PRO A 1135 35.70 8.56 -26.89
C PRO A 1135 37.00 9.02 -27.56
N GLN A 1136 37.96 8.10 -27.76
CA GLN A 1136 39.29 8.40 -28.31
C GLN A 1136 39.37 8.13 -29.81
N ARG A 1137 39.34 9.21 -30.64
CA ARG A 1137 39.44 9.23 -32.12
C ARG A 1137 38.39 8.38 -32.86
N GLY A 1138 38.08 8.76 -34.11
CA GLY A 1138 37.27 7.95 -35.03
C GLY A 1138 35.76 8.14 -34.96
N ILE A 1139 35.25 9.16 -34.25
CA ILE A 1139 33.83 9.52 -34.23
C ILE A 1139 33.66 10.87 -34.92
N GLU A 1140 32.69 10.95 -35.83
CA GLU A 1140 32.48 12.16 -36.62
C GLU A 1140 31.65 13.20 -35.86
N ARG A 1141 30.71 12.76 -35.03
CA ARG A 1141 29.81 13.64 -34.26
C ARG A 1141 29.61 13.18 -32.82
N VAL A 1142 29.69 14.12 -31.88
CA VAL A 1142 29.49 13.87 -30.44
C VAL A 1142 28.37 14.75 -29.93
N ILE A 1143 27.36 14.13 -29.31
CA ILE A 1143 26.29 14.84 -28.58
C ILE A 1143 26.63 14.74 -27.10
N VAL A 1144 26.63 15.84 -26.36
CA VAL A 1144 26.90 15.85 -24.92
C VAL A 1144 25.64 16.29 -24.20
N SER A 1145 25.22 15.56 -23.18
CA SER A 1145 24.10 15.92 -22.31
C SER A 1145 24.53 15.98 -20.85
N GLY A 1146 24.06 17.01 -20.14
CA GLY A 1146 24.27 17.17 -18.71
C GLY A 1146 23.83 18.53 -18.21
N ASP A 1147 23.75 18.70 -16.89
CA ASP A 1147 23.57 20.01 -16.26
C ASP A 1147 24.87 20.84 -16.26
N ALA A 1148 24.78 22.10 -15.85
CA ALA A 1148 25.93 23.02 -15.82
C ALA A 1148 27.11 22.50 -14.99
N ALA A 1149 26.86 21.89 -13.84
CA ALA A 1149 27.90 21.40 -12.94
C ALA A 1149 28.59 20.16 -13.51
N GLN A 1150 27.82 19.26 -14.11
CA GLN A 1150 28.31 18.08 -14.81
C GLN A 1150 29.16 18.46 -16.02
N LEU A 1151 28.72 19.44 -16.81
CA LEU A 1151 29.45 19.95 -17.96
C LEU A 1151 30.74 20.69 -17.56
N ALA A 1152 30.73 21.43 -16.45
CA ALA A 1152 31.91 22.07 -15.88
C ALA A 1152 32.97 21.04 -15.46
N GLN A 1153 32.57 19.91 -14.87
CA GLN A 1153 33.51 18.81 -14.55
C GLN A 1153 34.14 18.17 -15.79
N MET A 1154 33.51 18.30 -16.95
CA MET A 1154 34.01 17.78 -18.23
C MET A 1154 34.83 18.80 -19.03
N GLN A 1155 35.05 20.01 -18.52
CA GLN A 1155 35.63 21.14 -19.25
C GLN A 1155 36.94 20.79 -19.99
N GLU A 1156 37.90 20.13 -19.33
CA GLU A 1156 39.16 19.71 -19.99
C GLU A 1156 38.94 18.67 -21.11
N GLY A 1157 37.98 17.77 -20.93
CA GLY A 1157 37.63 16.76 -21.92
C GLY A 1157 36.91 17.33 -23.14
N LEU A 1158 36.00 18.28 -22.91
CA LEU A 1158 35.26 18.98 -23.94
C LEU A 1158 36.16 19.92 -24.76
N ALA A 1159 37.12 20.59 -24.11
CA ALA A 1159 38.14 21.41 -24.78
C ALA A 1159 39.08 20.57 -25.67
N ARG A 1160 39.37 19.31 -25.29
CA ARG A 1160 40.12 18.38 -26.15
C ARG A 1160 39.27 17.88 -27.33
N LEU A 1161 37.97 17.66 -27.13
CA LEU A 1161 37.02 17.21 -28.16
C LEU A 1161 36.77 18.24 -29.25
N SER A 1162 36.67 19.51 -28.88
CA SER A 1162 36.38 20.61 -29.83
C SER A 1162 37.45 20.73 -30.91
N GLY A 1163 38.70 20.32 -30.62
CA GLY A 1163 39.80 20.28 -31.58
C GLY A 1163 39.95 18.95 -32.36
N GLN A 1164 39.22 17.90 -32.02
CA GLN A 1164 39.39 16.54 -32.59
C GLN A 1164 38.16 16.00 -33.33
N THR A 1165 36.98 16.59 -33.13
CA THR A 1165 35.71 16.10 -33.67
C THR A 1165 35.20 17.05 -34.75
N ARG A 1166 34.67 16.50 -35.86
CA ARG A 1166 34.09 17.32 -36.93
C ARG A 1166 32.87 18.09 -36.45
N ASP A 1167 32.06 17.46 -35.59
CA ASP A 1167 30.88 18.09 -35.02
C ASP A 1167 30.62 17.73 -33.54
N LEU A 1168 30.42 18.75 -32.71
CA LEU A 1168 30.20 18.60 -31.26
C LEU A 1168 28.96 19.41 -30.91
N THR A 1169 27.95 18.80 -30.29
CA THR A 1169 26.71 19.51 -29.90
C THR A 1169 26.42 19.28 -28.42
N LEU A 1170 26.14 20.35 -27.68
CA LEU A 1170 25.89 20.33 -26.25
C LEU A 1170 24.40 20.53 -25.97
N TYR A 1171 23.83 19.75 -25.05
CA TYR A 1171 22.46 19.86 -24.58
C TYR A 1171 22.50 20.07 -23.06
N THR A 1172 21.95 21.17 -22.58
CA THR A 1172 21.90 21.53 -21.15
C THR A 1172 20.50 22.02 -20.75
N SER A 1173 20.26 22.17 -19.45
CA SER A 1173 19.04 22.76 -18.92
C SER A 1173 19.28 23.89 -17.90
N ASP A 1174 20.51 24.43 -17.82
CA ASP A 1174 20.89 25.51 -16.89
C ASP A 1174 22.07 26.36 -17.41
N ASN A 1175 21.84 27.27 -18.37
CA ASN A 1175 22.91 28.06 -19.00
C ASN A 1175 23.31 29.32 -18.20
N GLN A 1176 22.43 29.83 -17.33
CA GLN A 1176 22.73 31.03 -16.53
C GLN A 1176 23.93 30.85 -15.59
N ARG A 1177 24.16 29.61 -15.10
CA ARG A 1177 25.35 29.23 -14.32
C ARG A 1177 26.61 29.09 -15.18
N MET A 1178 26.50 28.51 -16.38
CA MET A 1178 27.64 28.32 -17.29
C MET A 1178 28.26 29.66 -17.74
N ALA A 1179 27.43 30.67 -18.00
CA ALA A 1179 27.91 32.00 -18.38
C ALA A 1179 28.64 32.75 -17.24
N GLN A 1180 28.26 32.50 -15.97
CA GLN A 1180 28.89 33.13 -14.80
C GLN A 1180 30.26 32.52 -14.46
N GLU A 1181 30.44 31.22 -14.73
CA GLU A 1181 31.66 30.48 -14.35
C GLU A 1181 32.78 30.54 -15.41
N LYS A 1182 32.58 31.23 -16.55
CA LYS A 1182 33.55 31.32 -17.68
C LYS A 1182 34.12 29.96 -18.08
N THR A 1183 33.27 28.94 -18.09
CA THR A 1183 33.66 27.53 -18.09
C THR A 1183 34.13 26.99 -19.44
N MET A 1184 34.32 27.81 -20.49
CA MET A 1184 34.87 27.37 -21.80
C MET A 1184 35.58 28.50 -22.57
N PRO A 1185 36.92 28.47 -22.75
CA PRO A 1185 37.61 29.31 -23.74
C PRO A 1185 37.44 28.72 -25.15
N GLY A 1186 36.81 29.44 -26.09
CA GLY A 1186 36.79 29.10 -27.52
C GLY A 1186 35.47 28.58 -28.13
N LEU A 1187 34.40 28.45 -27.35
CA LEU A 1187 33.02 28.51 -27.87
C LEU A 1187 32.45 29.86 -27.43
N GLU A 1188 32.32 30.83 -28.33
CA GLU A 1188 31.79 32.14 -27.99
C GLU A 1188 30.31 32.05 -27.59
N VAL A 1189 30.03 32.20 -26.29
CA VAL A 1189 28.70 32.52 -25.78
C VAL A 1189 28.62 34.06 -25.69
N PRO A 1190 27.73 34.74 -26.44
CA PRO A 1190 27.65 36.19 -26.37
C PRO A 1190 27.14 36.64 -25.00
N ALA A 1191 27.63 37.79 -24.54
CA ALA A 1191 27.28 38.36 -23.25
C ALA A 1191 25.76 38.59 -23.12
N PRO A 1192 25.18 38.42 -21.92
CA PRO A 1192 23.76 38.61 -21.70
C PRO A 1192 23.36 40.06 -22.02
N GLY A 1193 22.56 40.25 -23.07
CA GLY A 1193 22.02 41.57 -23.44
C GLY A 1193 22.07 41.93 -24.93
N VAL A 1194 22.73 41.13 -25.79
CA VAL A 1194 22.71 41.35 -27.25
C VAL A 1194 21.63 40.45 -27.86
N GLN A 1195 20.56 41.05 -28.39
CA GLN A 1195 19.62 40.33 -29.25
C GLN A 1195 20.30 40.06 -30.60
N PRO A 1196 20.38 38.80 -31.08
CA PRO A 1196 20.80 38.55 -32.44
C PRO A 1196 19.68 38.96 -33.41
N GLU A 1197 20.04 39.60 -34.52
CA GLU A 1197 19.12 39.80 -35.64
C GLU A 1197 18.58 38.45 -36.12
N ILE A 1198 17.26 38.38 -36.29
CA ILE A 1198 16.56 37.19 -36.75
C ILE A 1198 16.97 36.92 -38.20
N ALA A 1199 17.82 35.91 -38.42
CA ALA A 1199 18.03 35.36 -39.76
C ALA A 1199 16.75 34.57 -40.19
N PRO A 1200 16.33 34.65 -41.46
CA PRO A 1200 15.15 33.94 -41.91
C PRO A 1200 15.36 32.42 -41.87
N HIS A 1201 14.29 31.71 -41.52
CA HIS A 1201 14.19 30.26 -41.36
C HIS A 1201 15.02 29.45 -42.36
N ILE A 1202 15.98 28.67 -41.85
CA ILE A 1202 16.52 27.51 -42.57
C ILE A 1202 15.62 26.31 -42.20
N SER A 1203 14.74 25.95 -43.13
CA SER A 1203 14.07 24.66 -43.13
C SER A 1203 15.12 23.56 -43.35
N VAL A 1204 15.21 22.61 -42.41
CA VAL A 1204 15.92 21.36 -42.64
C VAL A 1204 15.08 20.56 -43.66
N PRO A 1205 15.61 20.17 -44.83
CA PRO A 1205 14.84 19.36 -45.76
C PRO A 1205 14.65 17.96 -45.20
N VAL A 1206 13.40 17.52 -45.13
CA VAL A 1206 13.01 16.12 -44.94
C VAL A 1206 13.40 15.38 -46.23
N PRO A 1207 14.09 14.22 -46.18
CA PRO A 1207 14.39 13.46 -47.38
C PRO A 1207 13.07 12.94 -48.02
N GLU A 1208 12.85 13.28 -49.29
CA GLU A 1208 11.80 12.68 -50.11
C GLU A 1208 12.10 11.18 -50.30
N ILE A 1209 11.20 10.33 -49.80
CA ILE A 1209 11.20 8.91 -50.14
C ILE A 1209 10.60 8.79 -51.55
N ALA A 1210 11.46 8.53 -52.54
CA ALA A 1210 11.02 8.22 -53.90
C ALA A 1210 10.29 6.87 -53.90
N VAL A 1211 8.98 6.90 -54.18
CA VAL A 1211 8.19 5.71 -54.46
C VAL A 1211 8.40 5.34 -55.92
N GLU A 1212 9.27 4.36 -56.19
CA GLU A 1212 9.28 3.70 -57.50
C GLU A 1212 8.00 2.87 -57.66
N ALA A 1213 7.24 3.21 -58.70
CA ALA A 1213 6.02 2.54 -59.09
C ALA A 1213 6.34 1.13 -59.63
N PHE A 1214 5.96 0.09 -58.90
CA PHE A 1214 5.77 -1.24 -59.49
C PHE A 1214 4.38 -1.34 -60.11
N SER A 1215 4.36 -1.24 -61.43
CA SER A 1215 3.22 -1.46 -62.31
C SER A 1215 2.66 -2.88 -62.17
N ARG A 1216 1.33 -3.00 -62.21
CA ARG A 1216 0.60 -4.25 -62.51
C ARG A 1216 1.04 -4.82 -63.87
N GLY A 1217 1.32 -6.13 -63.90
CA GLY A 1217 1.52 -6.90 -65.13
C GLY A 1217 1.49 -8.41 -64.88
N ARG A 1218 0.27 -8.99 -64.97
CA ARG A 1218 -0.15 -10.41 -64.92
C ARG A 1218 -0.04 -11.16 -63.60
#